data_AF-W1U2L5-F1
#
_entry.id   AF-W1U2L5-F1
#
_cell.length_a   1.000
_cell.length_b   1.000
_cell.length_c   1.000
_cell.angle_alpha   90.00
_cell.angle_beta   90.00
_cell.angle_gamma   90.00
#
_symmetry.space_group_name_H-M   'P 1'
#
loop_
_entity.id
_entity.type
_entity.pdbx_description
1 polymer ?
#
loop_
_entity_poly.entity_id
_entity_poly.type
_entity_poly.pdbx_seq_one_letter_code
_entity_poly.pdbx_strand_id
1 'polypeptide(L)'
;MNKIYKLVWSQVKNTWVAASEMAKSHGKSNRARGRVTLVAAVLGVLMVTALPTFGVYAADLTAEQKAVYDAVLAKLEADKKVVHYFSVNSDNLAGQNDKSFDDFSGYSNKKATGVQSMAIGRMSRTPVTGAMAVGNHAVAEGFFSVAIGPDALVTGEHITSDQYEALSDEDKQLYAPADTAATSYLKIKMKATKDGQKSFEAEVNQGVAVGRHARVQQKRGTAIGSYAETYDLQGTALGFEAHATGDNSTALGATAKARSKNSVAIGFGTEAAFNDSVALGSLSRSQTKAGISGWDTSLGISEGAISSDKTHVWTSTLPAISVGNDQKGLTRQIINVAAGLEDTDAVNVAQLKRLREKHNTDSDELSSRISSNNGDISKLGDKVLNMGDNIKANTVDVTNLKAGWTLKDAKSGAKNVKAKDEVKVSGDKYITPVVSASGLSLTVDEKALNTRIGDQISDYIGDDISQNQTDIKNLQAGFSIKDGNSGSSDVALGGKDKAAITFKAVTQEGDGTGDALTAAVSDDQTVTYTLNTKKLKQDLGIGDQGVGTMNSWKLKAGDGTAKDVADGDTVAFDVKEPNKGLTVEQDGNTVKYGIDGSAIDLAGNASITNLNKQINDSKIHYFSVKSDNSANPAGTNWNNDGATGDKAIAIGQKAGATGTSDIAIGTEAQATGGWGVAIGQAAKAKASTAVAMAYGAEAKGANSLAIGILSEAKTDDSTAYGREAKALGDVALAVGAQTKAEGNHSSVFGYKATTDSSAWNGTAIGRGAYIGKQAADGTTPDTGVSNNYYTPVDDDTVVEAGKETKNSTAVGFGAKSFGYQNTALGAGAEAFDTNTVAVGVMSKAIGHYANAFGKQARAEGENSTAIGHFARALGASSMALGDYAITSTMDGTGKVNQSVALGSHARVAADNSLALGYNSLASIADDVDTEAYLSKEAFKKENGVVSVGNKTYTIGDETIAQNYRRITNVAGGAADNDAVNVAQLKVVNAKADKNATDITNLKNTVNANGKATKVTVDGNENS
;
A
#
# COMPACT_ATOMS: atom_id res chain seq x y z
N MET A 1 15.91 36.05 -17.97
CA MET A 1 16.36 36.88 -16.82
C MET A 1 15.84 38.29 -17.04
N ASN A 2 14.97 38.77 -16.16
CA ASN A 2 14.75 40.20 -15.88
C ASN A 2 14.04 40.28 -14.53
N LYS A 3 14.81 40.07 -13.44
CA LYS A 3 14.30 40.31 -12.09
C LYS A 3 14.27 41.82 -11.89
N ILE A 4 13.08 42.42 -11.98
CA ILE A 4 12.88 43.78 -11.50
C ILE A 4 13.04 43.74 -9.99
N TYR A 5 14.16 44.24 -9.50
CA TYR A 5 14.41 44.37 -8.08
C TYR A 5 13.85 45.70 -7.59
N LYS A 6 12.88 45.65 -6.67
CA LYS A 6 12.44 46.86 -5.98
C LYS A 6 13.24 47.01 -4.68
N LEU A 7 13.93 48.13 -4.54
CA LEU A 7 14.55 48.55 -3.29
C LEU A 7 13.45 48.95 -2.30
N VAL A 8 13.45 48.31 -1.13
CA VAL A 8 12.50 48.57 -0.04
C VAL A 8 13.28 48.84 1.25
N TRP A 9 12.93 49.90 1.97
CA TRP A 9 13.55 50.24 3.24
C TRP A 9 13.04 49.30 4.35
N SER A 10 13.94 48.59 5.02
CA SER A 10 13.60 47.73 6.14
C SER A 10 13.71 48.50 7.45
N GLN A 11 12.58 48.85 8.06
CA GLN A 11 12.55 49.54 9.36
C GLN A 11 13.15 48.69 10.51
N VAL A 12 13.23 47.36 10.37
CA VAL A 12 13.85 46.47 11.36
C VAL A 12 15.38 46.43 11.26
N LYS A 13 15.95 46.79 10.09
CA LYS A 13 17.41 46.77 9.85
C LYS A 13 18.02 48.11 9.45
N ASN A 14 17.20 49.17 9.40
CA ASN A 14 17.57 50.54 9.04
C ASN A 14 18.44 50.64 7.76
N THR A 15 18.09 49.86 6.73
CA THR A 15 18.79 49.83 5.44
C THR A 15 17.87 49.41 4.28
N TRP A 16 18.29 49.68 3.05
CA TRP A 16 17.59 49.28 1.82
C TRP A 16 17.89 47.84 1.43
N VAL A 17 16.85 47.08 1.05
CA VAL A 17 16.95 45.67 0.66
C VAL A 17 16.23 45.43 -0.67
N ALA A 18 16.78 44.60 -1.54
CA ALA A 18 16.23 44.30 -2.87
C ALA A 18 15.35 43.03 -2.87
N ALA A 19 14.07 43.17 -3.21
CA ALA A 19 13.13 42.05 -3.33
C ALA A 19 12.78 41.73 -4.80
N SER A 20 12.47 40.47 -5.09
CA SER A 20 12.21 39.93 -6.43
C SER A 20 10.76 39.41 -6.54
N GLU A 21 10.02 39.86 -7.54
CA GLU A 21 8.61 39.51 -7.76
C GLU A 21 8.44 38.31 -8.71
N MET A 22 7.45 37.43 -8.47
CA MET A 22 7.11 36.30 -9.36
C MET A 22 5.69 36.46 -9.92
N ALA A 23 5.55 36.38 -11.25
CA ALA A 23 4.29 36.61 -11.96
C ALA A 23 3.48 35.31 -12.20
N LYS A 24 2.14 35.43 -12.06
CA LYS A 24 1.15 34.41 -12.46
C LYS A 24 0.90 34.42 -13.98
N SER A 25 0.42 33.29 -14.52
CA SER A 25 -0.35 33.25 -15.77
C SER A 25 -1.82 32.83 -15.51
N HIS A 26 -2.68 32.98 -16.53
CA HIS A 26 -4.11 32.65 -16.50
C HIS A 26 -4.56 32.13 -17.87
N GLY A 27 -5.33 31.04 -17.89
CA GLY A 27 -6.33 30.79 -18.94
C GLY A 27 -7.65 31.51 -18.62
N LYS A 28 -8.49 31.72 -19.64
CA LYS A 28 -9.89 32.22 -19.52
C LYS A 28 -10.83 31.10 -20.00
N SER A 29 -12.12 31.03 -19.68
CA SER A 29 -13.09 32.01 -19.14
C SER A 29 -14.06 31.28 -18.16
N ASN A 30 -14.83 31.90 -17.26
CA ASN A 30 -15.69 33.08 -17.47
C ASN A 30 -15.95 33.88 -16.17
N ARG A 31 -15.83 35.22 -16.28
CA ARG A 31 -16.30 36.31 -15.38
C ARG A 31 -16.69 36.03 -13.90
N ALA A 32 -15.79 36.38 -12.97
CA ALA A 32 -16.06 37.36 -11.89
C ALA A 32 -14.74 37.88 -11.27
N ARG A 33 -14.71 39.14 -10.80
CA ARG A 33 -13.49 39.81 -10.26
C ARG A 33 -13.25 39.45 -8.78
N GLY A 34 -12.03 39.05 -8.41
CA GLY A 34 -11.59 38.99 -7.00
C GLY A 34 -10.09 38.70 -6.84
N ARG A 35 -9.37 39.55 -6.09
CA ARG A 35 -7.92 39.41 -5.83
C ARG A 35 -7.60 38.29 -4.82
N VAL A 36 -6.44 37.63 -4.97
CA VAL A 36 -5.34 37.48 -3.96
C VAL A 36 -4.31 36.44 -4.44
N THR A 37 -3.05 36.56 -3.98
CA THR A 37 -1.94 35.61 -4.21
C THR A 37 -1.09 35.49 -2.93
N LEU A 38 -0.35 34.38 -2.80
CA LEU A 38 0.68 34.03 -1.79
C LEU A 38 0.24 33.67 -0.35
N VAL A 39 0.13 32.35 -0.07
CA VAL A 39 0.76 31.64 1.09
C VAL A 39 0.92 30.14 0.74
N ALA A 40 1.82 29.75 -0.18
CA ALA A 40 1.92 28.34 -0.63
C ALA A 40 3.34 27.87 -1.02
N ALA A 41 4.39 28.42 -0.40
CA ALA A 41 5.78 28.09 -0.75
C ALA A 41 6.74 28.12 0.47
N VAL A 42 6.49 27.26 1.47
CA VAL A 42 7.46 26.96 2.57
C VAL A 42 7.43 25.48 2.98
N LEU A 43 6.29 24.78 2.88
CA LEU A 43 6.08 23.41 3.40
C LEU A 43 6.53 22.28 2.45
N GLY A 44 7.78 22.31 1.98
CA GLY A 44 8.31 21.36 0.99
C GLY A 44 9.72 20.80 1.23
N VAL A 45 10.30 20.99 2.42
CA VAL A 45 11.71 20.62 2.72
C VAL A 45 11.84 19.73 3.98
N LEU A 46 10.73 19.32 4.60
CA LEU A 46 10.71 18.47 5.79
C LEU A 46 9.65 17.36 5.70
N MET A 47 9.99 16.27 4.97
CA MET A 47 9.63 14.87 5.30
C MET A 47 10.07 13.87 4.20
N VAL A 48 11.37 13.50 4.14
CA VAL A 48 11.83 12.16 3.67
C VAL A 48 13.14 11.76 4.38
N THR A 49 13.06 11.36 5.65
CA THR A 49 13.99 10.40 6.30
C THR A 49 13.36 9.91 7.61
N ALA A 50 12.82 8.69 7.64
CA ALA A 50 12.29 8.10 8.86
C ALA A 50 12.33 6.56 8.84
N LEU A 51 13.38 5.99 9.44
CA LEU A 51 13.49 4.66 10.05
C LEU A 51 14.73 4.73 11.00
N PRO A 52 14.74 4.04 12.15
CA PRO A 52 13.94 4.44 13.30
C PRO A 52 14.77 4.77 14.57
N THR A 53 14.08 5.26 15.62
CA THR A 53 14.51 5.35 17.04
C THR A 53 15.82 6.09 17.36
N PHE A 54 15.72 7.29 17.97
CA PHE A 54 16.11 7.55 19.37
C PHE A 54 15.55 8.92 19.80
N GLY A 55 15.17 9.07 21.07
CA GLY A 55 14.37 10.21 21.53
C GLY A 55 15.12 11.55 21.51
N VAL A 56 14.53 12.56 20.87
CA VAL A 56 14.96 13.97 20.95
C VAL A 56 13.76 14.81 21.36
N TYR A 57 13.83 15.46 22.52
CA TYR A 57 12.87 16.50 22.90
C TYR A 57 12.90 17.62 21.86
N ALA A 58 11.73 17.97 21.31
CA ALA A 58 11.63 19.15 20.45
C ALA A 58 11.99 20.39 21.28
N ALA A 59 12.98 21.16 20.81
CA ALA A 59 13.34 22.43 21.43
C ALA A 59 12.18 23.42 21.28
N ASP A 60 11.89 24.19 22.33
CA ASP A 60 10.88 25.23 22.29
C ASP A 60 11.16 26.23 21.17
N LEU A 61 10.10 26.56 20.42
CA LEU A 61 10.13 27.59 19.38
C LEU A 61 10.56 28.92 20.01
N THR A 62 11.56 29.59 19.42
CA THR A 62 11.93 30.93 19.90
C THR A 62 10.74 31.88 19.79
N ALA A 63 10.69 32.94 20.59
CA ALA A 63 9.54 33.85 20.62
C ALA A 63 9.16 34.39 19.23
N GLU A 64 10.14 34.63 18.36
CA GLU A 64 9.91 35.02 16.96
C GLU A 64 9.35 33.86 16.10
N GLN A 65 9.88 32.65 16.24
CA GLN A 65 9.35 31.48 15.53
C GLN A 65 7.92 31.15 15.96
N LYS A 66 7.63 31.25 17.27
CA LYS A 66 6.27 31.10 17.80
C LYS A 66 5.35 32.20 17.30
N ALA A 67 5.78 33.46 17.32
CA ALA A 67 4.99 34.58 16.77
C ALA A 67 4.71 34.43 15.26
N VAL A 68 5.66 33.93 14.47
CA VAL A 68 5.44 33.62 13.04
C VAL A 68 4.47 32.45 12.87
N TYR A 69 4.60 31.39 13.67
CA TYR A 69 3.68 30.25 13.65
C TYR A 69 2.26 30.67 14.02
N ASP A 70 2.08 31.35 15.15
CA ASP A 70 0.80 31.86 15.64
C ASP A 70 0.17 32.83 14.61
N ALA A 71 0.95 33.72 14.00
CA ALA A 71 0.46 34.66 12.98
C ALA A 71 0.10 33.99 11.63
N VAL A 72 0.77 32.89 11.26
CA VAL A 72 0.39 32.07 10.09
C VAL A 72 -0.88 31.29 10.39
N LEU A 73 -1.03 30.74 11.59
CA LEU A 73 -2.20 29.99 12.02
C LEU A 73 -3.45 30.90 12.08
N ALA A 74 -3.35 32.05 12.76
CA ALA A 74 -4.44 33.04 12.82
C ALA A 74 -4.86 33.54 11.43
N LYS A 75 -3.92 33.62 10.48
CA LYS A 75 -4.20 34.01 9.08
C LYS A 75 -4.83 32.90 8.25
N LEU A 76 -4.58 31.63 8.57
CA LEU A 76 -5.27 30.47 7.99
C LEU A 76 -6.68 30.33 8.54
N GLU A 77 -6.88 30.51 9.85
CA GLU A 77 -8.22 30.52 10.47
C GLU A 77 -9.08 31.66 9.92
N ALA A 78 -8.52 32.87 9.82
CA ALA A 78 -9.16 33.99 9.16
C ALA A 78 -9.45 33.74 7.68
N ASP A 79 -8.73 32.87 6.97
CA ASP A 79 -8.98 32.71 5.52
C ASP A 79 -10.19 31.84 5.16
N LYS A 80 -10.82 31.14 6.12
CA LYS A 80 -11.98 30.22 6.01
C LYS A 80 -11.95 29.17 4.88
N LYS A 81 -10.92 29.16 4.05
CA LYS A 81 -10.60 28.12 3.06
C LYS A 81 -10.07 26.91 3.78
N VAL A 82 -10.99 26.08 4.26
CA VAL A 82 -10.65 24.76 4.83
C VAL A 82 -9.91 23.98 3.75
N VAL A 83 -8.63 23.71 3.99
CA VAL A 83 -7.82 22.85 3.12
C VAL A 83 -8.20 21.41 3.44
N HIS A 84 -9.29 20.95 2.83
CA HIS A 84 -9.70 19.55 2.87
C HIS A 84 -8.68 18.74 2.07
N TYR A 85 -7.68 18.16 2.76
CA TYR A 85 -6.67 17.29 2.14
C TYR A 85 -7.26 16.02 1.51
N PHE A 86 -8.48 15.67 1.90
CA PHE A 86 -9.31 14.62 1.32
C PHE A 86 -10.75 15.17 1.24
N SER A 87 -11.31 15.26 0.04
CA SER A 87 -12.78 15.34 -0.12
C SER A 87 -13.36 13.92 -0.06
N VAL A 88 -14.66 13.80 0.17
CA VAL A 88 -15.38 12.52 0.33
C VAL A 88 -16.71 12.60 -0.40
N ASN A 89 -17.12 11.53 -1.07
CA ASN A 89 -18.30 11.55 -1.94
C ASN A 89 -19.65 11.46 -1.20
N SER A 90 -20.22 12.62 -0.86
CA SER A 90 -21.63 12.73 -0.50
C SER A 90 -22.52 12.61 -1.76
N ASP A 91 -22.70 11.39 -2.27
CA ASP A 91 -23.34 11.15 -3.58
C ASP A 91 -24.82 11.60 -3.63
N ASN A 92 -25.14 12.45 -4.59
CA ASN A 92 -26.48 12.78 -5.11
C ASN A 92 -27.67 12.92 -4.14
N LEU A 93 -27.84 14.13 -3.56
CA LEU A 93 -29.15 14.69 -3.19
C LEU A 93 -29.48 15.97 -3.97
N ALA A 94 -29.28 15.93 -5.29
CA ALA A 94 -29.75 16.95 -6.23
C ALA A 94 -31.29 16.92 -6.37
N GLY A 95 -32.02 17.36 -5.34
CA GLY A 95 -33.49 17.32 -5.38
C GLY A 95 -34.27 17.97 -4.23
N GLN A 96 -33.65 18.36 -3.10
CA GLN A 96 -34.37 19.05 -2.01
C GLN A 96 -33.69 20.38 -1.62
N ASN A 97 -34.46 21.47 -1.74
CA ASN A 97 -34.06 22.84 -1.42
C ASN A 97 -34.05 23.11 0.09
N ASP A 98 -33.29 22.35 0.87
CA ASP A 98 -33.09 22.65 2.29
C ASP A 98 -31.86 23.52 2.53
N LYS A 99 -32.04 24.63 3.24
CA LYS A 99 -31.02 25.67 3.48
C LYS A 99 -30.11 25.34 4.68
N SER A 100 -29.87 24.06 4.94
CA SER A 100 -29.03 23.57 6.05
C SER A 100 -27.61 23.15 5.61
N PHE A 101 -27.34 23.10 4.31
CA PHE A 101 -26.06 22.65 3.73
C PHE A 101 -24.86 23.61 3.88
N ASP A 102 -25.01 24.74 4.58
CA ASP A 102 -23.88 25.60 4.96
C ASP A 102 -23.04 25.00 6.12
N ASP A 103 -23.55 24.00 6.86
CA ASP A 103 -22.85 23.40 8.00
C ASP A 103 -21.85 22.29 7.65
N PHE A 104 -20.79 22.65 6.94
CA PHE A 104 -19.61 21.79 6.75
C PHE A 104 -18.78 21.57 8.04
N SER A 105 -19.21 22.03 9.23
CA SER A 105 -18.45 21.85 10.48
C SER A 105 -18.13 20.38 10.78
N GLY A 106 -19.03 19.47 10.40
CA GLY A 106 -18.86 18.04 10.50
C GLY A 106 -17.63 17.52 9.73
N TYR A 107 -17.30 18.07 8.57
CA TYR A 107 -16.21 17.60 7.71
C TYR A 107 -14.85 18.25 8.03
N SER A 108 -14.71 18.85 9.21
CA SER A 108 -13.48 19.53 9.64
C SER A 108 -12.64 18.68 10.60
N ASN A 109 -11.32 18.73 10.42
CA ASN A 109 -10.34 18.10 11.30
C ASN A 109 -10.32 18.68 12.74
N LYS A 110 -11.17 19.66 13.07
CA LYS A 110 -11.28 20.28 14.40
C LYS A 110 -11.55 19.29 15.54
N LYS A 111 -12.11 18.11 15.23
CA LYS A 111 -12.35 17.02 16.18
C LYS A 111 -11.13 16.09 16.39
N ALA A 112 -10.01 16.36 15.73
CA ALA A 112 -8.70 15.76 16.02
C ALA A 112 -7.97 16.56 17.12
N THR A 113 -8.50 16.53 18.34
CA THR A 113 -7.97 17.32 19.46
C THR A 113 -6.80 16.65 20.19
N GLY A 114 -6.48 15.39 19.87
CA GLY A 114 -5.33 14.67 20.40
C GLY A 114 -4.00 15.03 19.72
N VAL A 115 -2.91 15.01 20.48
CA VAL A 115 -1.55 15.21 19.95
C VAL A 115 -1.20 14.10 18.96
N GLN A 116 -0.66 14.45 17.79
CA GLN A 116 -0.37 13.49 16.70
C GLN A 116 -1.60 12.65 16.27
N SER A 117 -2.82 13.17 16.45
CA SER A 117 -4.06 12.50 16.03
C SER A 117 -4.54 12.96 14.65
N MET A 118 -5.40 12.16 14.01
CA MET A 118 -5.93 12.43 12.67
C MET A 118 -7.40 12.02 12.57
N ALA A 119 -8.29 12.97 12.27
CA ALA A 119 -9.72 12.74 12.02
C ALA A 119 -10.09 13.17 10.59
N ILE A 120 -10.61 12.25 9.78
CA ILE A 120 -11.02 12.47 8.38
C ILE A 120 -12.43 11.93 8.18
N GLY A 121 -13.37 12.78 7.72
CA GLY A 121 -14.77 12.40 7.50
C GLY A 121 -15.74 13.24 8.31
N ARG A 122 -17.05 12.99 8.15
CA ARG A 122 -18.10 13.78 8.79
C ARG A 122 -18.29 13.37 10.25
N MET A 123 -18.14 14.31 11.17
CA MET A 123 -18.19 14.19 12.63
C MET A 123 -17.13 13.29 13.28
N SER A 124 -16.16 12.77 12.52
CA SER A 124 -15.11 11.87 13.02
C SER A 124 -14.33 12.52 14.17
N ARG A 125 -13.90 11.77 15.19
CA ARG A 125 -13.28 12.33 16.42
C ARG A 125 -12.08 11.52 16.89
N THR A 126 -10.97 12.20 17.17
CA THR A 126 -9.78 11.63 17.80
C THR A 126 -9.31 12.53 18.95
N PRO A 127 -9.87 12.36 20.17
CA PRO A 127 -9.61 13.28 21.27
C PRO A 127 -8.32 12.97 22.05
N VAL A 128 -7.62 11.89 21.71
CA VAL A 128 -6.50 11.34 22.48
C VAL A 128 -5.22 11.22 21.64
N THR A 129 -4.06 11.15 22.29
CA THR A 129 -2.75 11.11 21.62
C THR A 129 -2.60 9.91 20.68
N GLY A 130 -2.09 10.17 19.47
CA GLY A 130 -1.70 9.17 18.47
C GLY A 130 -2.84 8.45 17.76
N ALA A 131 -4.11 8.83 17.98
CA ALA A 131 -5.27 8.13 17.44
C ALA A 131 -5.64 8.57 16.01
N MET A 132 -6.12 7.63 15.19
CA MET A 132 -6.57 7.86 13.81
C MET A 132 -8.04 7.45 13.65
N ALA A 133 -8.89 8.35 13.12
CA ALA A 133 -10.27 8.06 12.73
C ALA A 133 -10.54 8.50 11.28
N VAL A 134 -11.05 7.59 10.44
CA VAL A 134 -11.31 7.83 9.01
C VAL A 134 -12.68 7.27 8.63
N GLY A 135 -13.62 8.11 8.23
CA GLY A 135 -14.99 7.71 7.84
C GLY A 135 -16.07 8.52 8.57
N ASN A 136 -17.26 8.57 7.97
CA ASN A 136 -18.46 9.21 8.56
C ASN A 136 -18.71 8.65 9.98
N HIS A 137 -18.79 9.51 11.00
CA HIS A 137 -18.92 9.13 12.42
C HIS A 137 -17.80 8.23 13.01
N ALA A 138 -16.63 8.09 12.38
CA ALA A 138 -15.53 7.30 12.96
C ALA A 138 -14.95 7.95 14.23
N VAL A 139 -14.82 7.21 15.33
CA VAL A 139 -14.37 7.73 16.63
C VAL A 139 -13.25 6.84 17.19
N ALA A 140 -12.10 7.44 17.52
CA ALA A 140 -10.95 6.73 18.07
C ALA A 140 -10.49 7.41 19.39
N GLU A 141 -10.99 6.88 20.51
CA GLU A 141 -10.77 7.36 21.89
C GLU A 141 -9.68 6.58 22.64
N GLY A 142 -9.06 5.57 22.03
CA GLY A 142 -7.90 4.86 22.60
C GLY A 142 -6.56 5.49 22.23
N PHE A 143 -5.62 5.61 23.18
CA PHE A 143 -4.26 6.10 22.89
C PHE A 143 -3.57 5.20 21.86
N PHE A 144 -3.13 5.77 20.74
CA PHE A 144 -2.60 5.06 19.56
C PHE A 144 -3.59 4.06 18.92
N SER A 145 -4.90 4.36 18.98
CA SER A 145 -5.94 3.57 18.30
C SER A 145 -6.19 3.98 16.84
N VAL A 146 -6.87 3.09 16.10
CA VAL A 146 -7.27 3.27 14.71
C VAL A 146 -8.75 2.91 14.56
N ALA A 147 -9.57 3.80 14.00
CA ALA A 147 -10.96 3.56 13.62
C ALA A 147 -11.19 3.94 12.14
N ILE A 148 -11.40 2.98 11.24
CA ILE A 148 -11.55 3.23 9.80
C ILE A 148 -12.86 2.63 9.30
N GLY A 149 -13.79 3.45 8.81
CA GLY A 149 -15.08 3.04 8.27
C GLY A 149 -16.25 3.85 8.89
N PRO A 150 -17.45 3.82 8.27
CA PRO A 150 -18.61 4.53 8.80
C PRO A 150 -19.03 4.03 10.19
N ASP A 151 -19.13 4.91 11.19
CA ASP A 151 -19.45 4.62 12.59
C ASP A 151 -18.48 3.60 13.26
N ALA A 152 -17.25 3.49 12.76
CA ALA A 152 -16.20 2.70 13.42
C ALA A 152 -15.79 3.35 14.75
N LEU A 153 -15.65 2.56 15.82
CA LEU A 153 -15.44 3.04 17.20
C LEU A 153 -14.30 2.29 17.89
N VAL A 154 -13.30 3.01 18.40
CA VAL A 154 -12.44 2.51 19.49
C VAL A 154 -12.74 3.36 20.72
N THR A 155 -13.26 2.76 21.80
CA THR A 155 -13.54 3.48 23.05
C THR A 155 -12.25 3.74 23.82
N GLY A 156 -12.31 4.74 24.71
CA GLY A 156 -11.23 5.08 25.62
C GLY A 156 -11.49 4.67 27.07
N GLU A 157 -10.59 5.08 27.95
CA GLU A 157 -10.73 4.93 29.41
C GLU A 157 -11.66 6.06 29.91
N HIS A 158 -12.93 5.73 30.16
CA HIS A 158 -13.95 6.63 30.70
C HIS A 158 -14.12 6.40 32.21
N ILE A 159 -14.26 7.49 32.97
CA ILE A 159 -14.60 7.48 34.40
C ILE A 159 -15.86 8.30 34.67
N THR A 160 -16.59 8.02 35.75
CA THR A 160 -17.77 8.79 36.14
C THR A 160 -17.39 10.17 36.71
N SER A 161 -18.35 11.10 36.79
CA SER A 161 -18.16 12.39 37.48
C SER A 161 -17.65 12.22 38.92
N ASP A 162 -18.23 11.31 39.71
CA ASP A 162 -17.77 11.01 41.08
C ASP A 162 -16.31 10.51 41.13
N GLN A 163 -15.92 9.68 40.17
CA GLN A 163 -14.54 9.19 40.05
C GLN A 163 -13.57 10.29 39.62
N TYR A 164 -13.99 11.18 38.71
CA TYR A 164 -13.20 12.33 38.29
C TYR A 164 -12.96 13.28 39.46
N GLU A 165 -13.99 13.60 40.25
CA GLU A 165 -13.84 14.51 41.38
C GLU A 165 -12.95 13.96 42.51
N ALA A 166 -12.84 12.63 42.64
CA ALA A 166 -11.93 11.96 43.55
C ALA A 166 -10.45 11.93 43.09
N LEU A 167 -10.12 12.38 41.88
CA LEU A 167 -8.74 12.49 41.39
C LEU A 167 -7.99 13.68 41.99
N SER A 168 -6.65 13.61 41.98
CA SER A 168 -5.77 14.74 42.27
C SER A 168 -5.87 15.83 41.19
N ASP A 169 -5.55 17.09 41.51
CA ASP A 169 -5.54 18.19 40.53
C ASP A 169 -4.51 17.99 39.39
N GLU A 170 -3.50 17.16 39.60
CA GLU A 170 -2.57 16.71 38.55
C GLU A 170 -3.22 15.68 37.63
N ASP A 171 -3.93 14.70 38.18
CA ASP A 171 -4.60 13.64 37.43
C ASP A 171 -5.86 14.13 36.71
N LYS A 172 -6.59 15.11 37.28
CA LYS A 172 -7.75 15.77 36.63
C LYS A 172 -7.40 16.43 35.29
N GLN A 173 -6.14 16.83 35.08
CA GLN A 173 -5.65 17.40 33.81
C GLN A 173 -5.44 16.37 32.69
N LEU A 174 -5.51 15.08 33.01
CA LEU A 174 -5.39 13.99 32.03
C LEU A 174 -6.72 13.66 31.34
N TYR A 175 -7.85 14.15 31.84
CA TYR A 175 -9.20 13.84 31.36
C TYR A 175 -9.93 15.08 30.83
N ALA A 176 -10.96 14.86 30.01
CA ALA A 176 -11.91 15.89 29.59
C ALA A 176 -13.34 15.32 29.56
N PRO A 177 -14.39 16.15 29.70
CA PRO A 177 -15.78 15.69 29.57
C PRO A 177 -16.01 14.98 28.24
N ALA A 178 -16.57 13.77 28.30
CA ALA A 178 -16.91 13.00 27.12
C ALA A 178 -18.27 13.44 26.52
N ASP A 179 -19.18 13.87 27.40
CA ASP A 179 -20.52 14.36 27.09
C ASP A 179 -20.74 15.82 27.56
N THR A 180 -21.81 16.47 27.08
CA THR A 180 -22.14 17.88 27.38
C THR A 180 -22.73 18.11 28.78
N ALA A 181 -23.11 17.06 29.50
CA ALA A 181 -23.59 17.13 30.88
C ALA A 181 -22.47 16.84 31.91
N ALA A 182 -21.25 16.56 31.44
CA ALA A 182 -20.10 16.11 32.22
C ALA A 182 -20.39 14.88 33.10
N THR A 183 -21.28 13.98 32.67
CA THR A 183 -21.59 12.74 33.43
C THR A 183 -20.47 11.71 33.34
N SER A 184 -19.69 11.76 32.27
CA SER A 184 -18.52 10.91 32.00
C SER A 184 -17.32 11.73 31.53
N TYR A 185 -16.13 11.28 31.92
CA TYR A 185 -14.84 11.92 31.61
C TYR A 185 -13.91 10.92 30.91
N LEU A 186 -13.44 11.28 29.72
CA LEU A 186 -12.53 10.49 28.90
C LEU A 186 -11.07 10.90 29.16
N LYS A 187 -10.18 9.92 29.31
CA LYS A 187 -8.72 10.16 29.42
C LYS A 187 -8.15 10.58 28.06
N ILE A 188 -7.64 11.82 27.99
CA ILE A 188 -7.13 12.45 26.75
C ILE A 188 -5.60 12.63 26.72
N LYS A 189 -4.92 12.56 27.86
CA LYS A 189 -3.45 12.64 27.97
C LYS A 189 -2.91 11.49 28.83
N MET A 190 -1.65 11.12 28.55
CA MET A 190 -0.93 10.06 29.27
C MET A 190 -0.15 10.64 30.45
N LYS A 191 -0.02 9.90 31.54
CA LYS A 191 0.72 10.34 32.73
C LYS A 191 2.23 10.23 32.49
N ALA A 192 2.89 11.39 32.38
CA ALA A 192 4.34 11.46 32.27
C ALA A 192 5.00 10.92 33.56
N THR A 193 5.78 9.84 33.46
CA THR A 193 6.56 9.30 34.58
C THR A 193 8.05 9.54 34.40
N LYS A 194 8.76 9.66 35.53
CA LYS A 194 10.19 10.01 35.58
C LYS A 194 11.11 9.03 34.83
N ASP A 195 10.66 7.80 34.62
CA ASP A 195 11.43 6.72 33.98
C ASP A 195 11.06 6.51 32.49
N GLY A 196 10.24 7.40 31.90
CA GLY A 196 10.10 7.61 30.45
C GLY A 196 9.43 6.52 29.61
N GLN A 197 9.36 5.25 30.03
CA GLN A 197 8.81 4.16 29.21
C GLN A 197 7.78 3.27 29.91
N LYS A 198 8.04 2.77 31.12
CA LYS A 198 7.21 1.71 31.73
C LYS A 198 5.74 2.07 32.00
N SER A 199 5.40 3.35 32.21
CA SER A 199 4.00 3.75 32.41
C SER A 199 3.20 3.82 31.12
N PHE A 200 3.84 4.16 29.99
CA PHE A 200 3.17 4.32 28.72
C PHE A 200 2.45 3.03 28.31
N GLU A 201 3.14 1.88 28.33
CA GLU A 201 2.60 0.59 27.87
C GLU A 201 1.31 0.12 28.58
N ALA A 202 1.06 0.57 29.81
CA ALA A 202 -0.14 0.23 30.60
C ALA A 202 -1.33 1.17 30.34
N GLU A 203 -1.07 2.40 29.88
CA GLU A 203 -2.09 3.38 29.51
C GLU A 203 -2.47 3.31 28.02
N VAL A 204 -1.63 2.73 27.17
CA VAL A 204 -1.88 2.61 25.72
C VAL A 204 -3.08 1.70 25.40
N ASN A 205 -3.99 2.22 24.58
CA ASN A 205 -5.12 1.47 24.00
C ASN A 205 -4.96 1.41 22.48
N GLN A 206 -4.10 0.50 22.01
CA GLN A 206 -3.88 0.15 20.59
C GLN A 206 -5.08 -0.62 19.99
N GLY A 207 -6.30 -0.11 20.18
CA GLY A 207 -7.48 -0.66 19.55
C GLY A 207 -7.48 -0.39 18.03
N VAL A 208 -7.82 -1.37 17.21
CA VAL A 208 -7.89 -1.24 15.75
C VAL A 208 -9.27 -1.69 15.27
N ALA A 209 -10.17 -0.76 14.94
CA ALA A 209 -11.46 -1.01 14.32
C ALA A 209 -11.41 -0.64 12.82
N VAL A 210 -11.72 -1.56 11.91
CA VAL A 210 -11.69 -1.31 10.45
C VAL A 210 -12.90 -1.95 9.76
N GLY A 211 -13.93 -1.17 9.47
CA GLY A 211 -15.18 -1.57 8.81
C GLY A 211 -16.34 -0.66 9.21
N ARG A 212 -17.44 -0.66 8.45
CA ARG A 212 -18.67 0.06 8.83
C ARG A 212 -19.17 -0.49 10.16
N HIS A 213 -19.34 0.30 11.22
CA HIS A 213 -19.73 -0.12 12.57
C HIS A 213 -18.74 -1.04 13.30
N ALA A 214 -17.48 -1.19 12.86
CA ALA A 214 -16.49 -1.95 13.63
C ALA A 214 -16.22 -1.29 15.01
N ARG A 215 -16.16 -2.05 16.10
CA ARG A 215 -15.99 -1.58 17.48
C ARG A 215 -14.83 -2.22 18.23
N VAL A 216 -14.18 -1.47 19.11
CA VAL A 216 -13.22 -1.98 20.11
C VAL A 216 -13.51 -1.28 21.43
N GLN A 217 -13.97 -2.03 22.44
CA GLN A 217 -14.42 -1.45 23.71
C GLN A 217 -13.39 -1.52 24.85
N GLN A 218 -12.28 -2.26 24.66
CA GLN A 218 -11.22 -2.43 25.66
C GLN A 218 -9.83 -2.52 25.01
N LYS A 219 -8.80 -2.42 25.85
CA LYS A 219 -7.40 -2.20 25.44
C LYS A 219 -6.90 -3.27 24.45
N ARG A 220 -6.23 -2.82 23.39
CA ARG A 220 -5.51 -3.67 22.40
C ARG A 220 -6.40 -4.65 21.61
N GLY A 221 -7.72 -4.42 21.53
CA GLY A 221 -8.59 -5.20 20.66
C GLY A 221 -8.40 -4.86 19.17
N THR A 222 -8.42 -5.86 18.28
CA THR A 222 -8.44 -5.68 16.82
C THR A 222 -9.79 -6.17 16.30
N ALA A 223 -10.44 -5.42 15.42
CA ALA A 223 -11.76 -5.72 14.89
C ALA A 223 -11.86 -5.24 13.43
N ILE A 224 -11.75 -6.16 12.47
CA ILE A 224 -11.69 -5.86 11.03
C ILE A 224 -12.83 -6.56 10.31
N GLY A 225 -13.74 -5.77 9.73
CA GLY A 225 -14.98 -6.17 9.10
C GLY A 225 -16.13 -5.24 9.53
N SER A 226 -17.11 -5.07 8.66
CA SER A 226 -18.25 -4.18 8.94
C SER A 226 -19.16 -4.73 10.04
N TYR A 227 -19.27 -4.07 11.19
CA TYR A 227 -19.85 -4.45 12.49
C TYR A 227 -18.90 -5.26 13.39
N ALA A 228 -17.63 -5.49 13.02
CA ALA A 228 -16.66 -6.23 13.84
C ALA A 228 -16.41 -5.57 15.20
N GLU A 229 -16.88 -6.16 16.29
CA GLU A 229 -16.72 -5.72 17.69
C GLU A 229 -15.64 -6.50 18.45
N THR A 230 -14.99 -5.83 19.40
CA THR A 230 -14.30 -6.44 20.56
C THR A 230 -14.80 -5.76 21.84
N TYR A 231 -15.01 -6.52 22.91
CA TYR A 231 -15.60 -6.07 24.17
C TYR A 231 -14.60 -6.04 25.34
N ASP A 232 -13.65 -6.99 25.39
CA ASP A 232 -12.62 -7.05 26.44
C ASP A 232 -11.19 -7.08 25.88
N LEU A 233 -10.23 -7.04 26.79
CA LEU A 233 -8.78 -6.93 26.58
C LEU A 233 -8.27 -7.86 25.45
N GLN A 234 -7.53 -7.35 24.47
CA GLN A 234 -6.76 -8.16 23.51
C GLN A 234 -7.56 -9.19 22.65
N GLY A 235 -8.84 -8.95 22.35
CA GLY A 235 -9.59 -9.76 21.35
C GLY A 235 -9.25 -9.42 19.89
N THR A 236 -9.24 -10.41 18.99
CA THR A 236 -8.91 -10.27 17.55
C THR A 236 -10.07 -10.73 16.64
N ALA A 237 -10.98 -9.82 16.32
CA ALA A 237 -12.20 -10.04 15.55
C ALA A 237 -11.95 -9.77 14.04
N LEU A 238 -12.30 -10.73 13.15
CA LEU A 238 -12.01 -10.67 11.71
C LEU A 238 -13.22 -11.21 10.90
N GLY A 239 -14.14 -10.32 10.52
CA GLY A 239 -15.42 -10.59 9.85
C GLY A 239 -16.45 -9.46 10.04
N PHE A 240 -17.42 -9.29 9.13
CA PHE A 240 -18.52 -8.30 9.31
C PHE A 240 -19.41 -8.76 10.47
N GLU A 241 -19.65 -7.95 11.50
CA GLU A 241 -20.32 -8.29 12.77
C GLU A 241 -19.55 -9.24 13.70
N ALA A 242 -18.22 -9.34 13.62
CA ALA A 242 -17.44 -10.04 14.64
C ALA A 242 -17.71 -9.53 16.09
N HIS A 243 -17.44 -10.27 17.19
CA HIS A 243 -17.76 -9.80 18.58
C HIS A 243 -16.87 -10.42 19.69
N ALA A 244 -15.95 -9.68 20.31
CA ALA A 244 -15.01 -10.27 21.29
C ALA A 244 -15.26 -10.00 22.79
N THR A 245 -16.16 -10.70 23.50
CA THR A 245 -16.33 -10.58 24.98
C THR A 245 -15.40 -11.48 25.80
N GLY A 246 -14.33 -10.97 26.38
CA GLY A 246 -13.33 -11.69 27.20
C GLY A 246 -11.86 -11.43 26.84
N ASP A 247 -10.93 -11.74 27.74
CA ASP A 247 -9.52 -11.34 27.53
C ASP A 247 -8.77 -12.26 26.52
N ASN A 248 -7.95 -11.74 25.60
CA ASN A 248 -6.94 -12.46 24.76
C ASN A 248 -7.45 -13.41 23.65
N SER A 249 -8.49 -13.05 22.90
CA SER A 249 -9.18 -13.98 21.98
C SER A 249 -8.97 -13.73 20.48
N THR A 250 -9.56 -14.60 19.65
CA THR A 250 -9.41 -14.67 18.20
C THR A 250 -10.68 -15.24 17.53
N ALA A 251 -11.17 -14.51 16.55
CA ALA A 251 -12.01 -15.00 15.47
C ALA A 251 -11.11 -15.37 14.31
N LEU A 252 -11.63 -16.19 13.40
CA LEU A 252 -11.43 -15.87 11.99
C LEU A 252 -12.66 -16.30 11.17
N GLY A 253 -13.33 -15.32 10.59
CA GLY A 253 -14.31 -15.51 9.52
C GLY A 253 -15.78 -15.28 9.90
N ALA A 254 -16.63 -15.58 8.91
CA ALA A 254 -18.06 -15.40 8.98
C ALA A 254 -18.72 -16.23 10.12
N THR A 255 -19.98 -15.93 10.46
CA THR A 255 -20.75 -16.15 11.72
C THR A 255 -20.11 -16.87 12.95
N ALA A 256 -18.80 -16.70 13.20
CA ALA A 256 -17.91 -17.54 13.99
C ALA A 256 -18.04 -17.54 15.54
N LYS A 257 -19.22 -17.25 16.13
CA LYS A 257 -19.65 -16.87 17.52
C LYS A 257 -18.80 -16.99 18.83
N ALA A 258 -19.24 -16.15 19.82
CA ALA A 258 -19.10 -16.38 21.27
C ALA A 258 -19.53 -15.21 22.24
N ARG A 259 -18.79 -15.12 23.38
CA ARG A 259 -19.06 -14.66 24.78
C ARG A 259 -17.84 -14.55 25.78
N SER A 260 -16.66 -15.22 25.64
CA SER A 260 -15.75 -15.51 26.79
C SER A 260 -14.23 -15.86 26.58
N LYS A 261 -13.30 -15.28 27.40
CA LYS A 261 -11.79 -15.35 27.52
C LYS A 261 -10.94 -16.36 26.68
N ASN A 262 -9.72 -15.92 26.33
CA ASN A 262 -8.53 -16.47 25.62
C ASN A 262 -8.84 -17.08 24.23
N SER A 263 -10.06 -16.86 23.76
CA SER A 263 -10.78 -17.76 22.86
C SER A 263 -10.26 -17.92 21.45
N VAL A 264 -10.48 -19.08 20.85
CA VAL A 264 -10.22 -19.31 19.42
C VAL A 264 -11.42 -20.00 18.76
N ALA A 265 -12.11 -19.29 17.87
CA ALA A 265 -13.14 -19.83 16.99
C ALA A 265 -12.84 -19.43 15.52
N ILE A 266 -12.89 -20.39 14.58
CA ILE A 266 -12.43 -20.19 13.19
C ILE A 266 -13.39 -20.86 12.18
N GLY A 267 -14.05 -20.06 11.34
CA GLY A 267 -14.86 -20.49 10.18
C GLY A 267 -16.36 -20.14 10.27
N PHE A 268 -17.06 -20.07 9.13
CA PHE A 268 -18.48 -19.64 9.03
C PHE A 268 -19.39 -20.29 10.10
N GLY A 269 -19.83 -19.60 11.16
CA GLY A 269 -20.90 -20.11 12.03
C GLY A 269 -20.51 -20.84 13.33
N THR A 270 -19.25 -20.78 13.79
CA THR A 270 -18.74 -21.47 15.01
C THR A 270 -19.28 -20.95 16.38
N GLU A 271 -19.04 -21.59 17.57
CA GLU A 271 -19.46 -21.18 18.98
C GLU A 271 -18.89 -22.09 20.17
N ALA A 272 -18.94 -21.88 21.56
CA ALA A 272 -18.39 -22.84 22.65
C ALA A 272 -18.65 -22.83 24.29
N ALA A 273 -17.68 -22.96 25.30
CA ALA A 273 -17.80 -23.53 26.76
C ALA A 273 -16.99 -23.02 28.11
N PHE A 274 -16.44 -23.87 29.09
CA PHE A 274 -16.15 -23.65 30.64
C PHE A 274 -14.75 -23.50 31.54
N ASN A 275 -13.74 -24.44 31.84
CA ASN A 275 -12.12 -24.36 31.94
C ASN A 275 -11.01 -24.81 30.74
N ASP A 276 -10.58 -23.97 29.75
CA ASP A 276 -9.72 -23.82 28.47
C ASP A 276 -9.63 -24.70 27.06
N SER A 277 -10.39 -24.46 25.91
CA SER A 277 -10.79 -25.13 24.56
C SER A 277 -10.61 -24.37 23.20
N VAL A 278 -11.12 -24.88 22.04
CA VAL A 278 -11.10 -24.24 20.67
C VAL A 278 -12.29 -24.70 19.78
N ALA A 279 -12.76 -23.93 18.78
CA ALA A 279 -13.70 -24.38 17.73
C ALA A 279 -13.22 -24.11 16.28
N LEU A 280 -13.22 -25.11 15.38
CA LEU A 280 -12.62 -25.03 14.03
C LEU A 280 -13.55 -25.54 12.92
N GLY A 281 -13.58 -24.82 11.79
CA GLY A 281 -14.36 -25.13 10.60
C GLY A 281 -15.83 -24.71 10.74
N SER A 282 -16.46 -24.38 9.60
CA SER A 282 -17.82 -23.82 9.56
C SER A 282 -18.84 -24.57 10.45
N LEU A 283 -19.64 -23.82 11.20
CA LEU A 283 -20.76 -24.25 12.05
C LEU A 283 -20.38 -25.15 13.24
N SER A 284 -19.08 -25.36 13.50
CA SER A 284 -18.57 -26.15 14.64
C SER A 284 -18.82 -25.47 15.99
N ARG A 285 -19.20 -26.25 17.00
CA ARG A 285 -19.42 -25.75 18.36
C ARG A 285 -18.61 -26.56 19.37
N SER A 286 -17.78 -25.91 20.20
CA SER A 286 -17.10 -26.58 21.32
C SER A 286 -17.91 -26.48 22.60
N GLN A 287 -18.89 -27.36 22.74
CA GLN A 287 -19.80 -27.40 23.90
C GLN A 287 -19.37 -28.41 24.97
N THR A 288 -18.19 -29.02 24.81
CA THR A 288 -17.63 -30.00 25.74
C THR A 288 -16.77 -29.31 26.79
N LYS A 289 -17.00 -29.66 28.04
CA LYS A 289 -16.10 -29.30 29.14
C LYS A 289 -14.79 -30.15 28.97
N ALA A 290 -13.63 -29.72 29.48
CA ALA A 290 -12.53 -30.64 29.87
C ALA A 290 -13.08 -31.76 30.75
N GLY A 291 -12.16 -32.65 31.14
CA GLY A 291 -12.33 -33.93 31.84
C GLY A 291 -13.72 -34.50 31.79
N ILE A 292 -14.32 -34.41 30.63
CA ILE A 292 -14.99 -35.56 30.14
C ILE A 292 -13.88 -36.59 30.04
N SER A 293 -13.85 -37.49 31.01
CA SER A 293 -12.89 -38.58 31.02
C SER A 293 -13.20 -39.52 29.86
N GLY A 294 -12.13 -40.06 29.28
CA GLY A 294 -12.21 -40.95 28.14
C GLY A 294 -13.02 -42.22 28.42
N TRP A 295 -13.43 -42.86 27.34
CA TRP A 295 -14.04 -44.18 27.39
C TRP A 295 -12.94 -45.23 27.59
N ASP A 296 -13.11 -46.13 28.55
CA ASP A 296 -12.18 -47.24 28.82
C ASP A 296 -12.91 -48.57 28.69
N THR A 297 -12.60 -49.28 27.62
CA THR A 297 -13.23 -50.56 27.26
C THR A 297 -12.84 -51.72 28.17
N SER A 298 -11.84 -51.58 29.07
CA SER A 298 -11.54 -52.62 30.07
C SER A 298 -12.69 -52.82 31.06
N LEU A 299 -13.51 -51.79 31.24
CA LEU A 299 -14.66 -51.74 32.14
C LEU A 299 -15.93 -52.39 31.55
N GLY A 300 -15.81 -52.98 30.36
CA GLY A 300 -16.92 -53.50 29.58
C GLY A 300 -17.42 -52.54 28.50
N ILE A 301 -18.48 -52.97 27.82
CA ILE A 301 -19.07 -52.31 26.63
C ILE A 301 -20.49 -51.76 26.90
N SER A 302 -20.89 -51.68 28.17
CA SER A 302 -22.13 -51.00 28.57
C SER A 302 -21.95 -49.48 28.66
N GLU A 303 -23.07 -48.78 28.49
CA GLU A 303 -23.20 -47.33 28.62
C GLU A 303 -22.86 -46.90 30.07
N GLY A 304 -21.61 -46.47 30.29
CA GLY A 304 -21.06 -46.24 31.64
C GLY A 304 -19.57 -46.56 31.81
N ALA A 305 -18.91 -47.14 30.80
CA ALA A 305 -17.48 -47.45 30.78
C ALA A 305 -16.56 -46.20 30.68
N ILE A 306 -16.76 -45.23 31.57
CA ILE A 306 -15.94 -44.02 31.69
C ILE A 306 -14.71 -44.35 32.54
N SER A 307 -13.53 -44.13 31.93
CA SER A 307 -12.11 -44.32 32.30
C SER A 307 -11.69 -45.19 33.50
N SER A 308 -10.43 -45.66 33.49
CA SER A 308 -9.67 -46.16 34.64
C SER A 308 -9.17 -45.08 35.62
N ASP A 309 -9.19 -43.78 35.29
CA ASP A 309 -8.22 -42.84 35.90
C ASP A 309 -8.61 -41.33 35.97
N LYS A 310 -7.96 -40.63 36.91
CA LYS A 310 -7.93 -39.17 37.14
C LYS A 310 -6.83 -38.41 36.35
N THR A 311 -5.80 -39.07 35.81
CA THR A 311 -4.67 -38.35 35.19
C THR A 311 -5.03 -37.61 33.89
N HIS A 312 -4.12 -36.70 33.47
CA HIS A 312 -4.21 -35.93 32.24
C HIS A 312 -4.20 -36.75 30.94
N VAL A 313 -3.82 -38.03 31.01
CA VAL A 313 -3.93 -38.99 29.89
C VAL A 313 -5.39 -39.31 29.61
N TRP A 314 -6.12 -39.67 30.66
CA TRP A 314 -7.50 -40.14 30.56
C TRP A 314 -8.55 -39.04 30.72
N THR A 315 -8.17 -37.91 31.30
CA THR A 315 -9.08 -36.85 31.69
C THR A 315 -8.55 -35.54 31.13
N SER A 316 -9.30 -34.94 30.21
CA SER A 316 -8.94 -33.65 29.62
C SER A 316 -8.66 -32.62 30.73
N THR A 317 -7.47 -32.03 30.76
CA THR A 317 -7.16 -30.90 31.66
C THR A 317 -7.66 -29.60 31.07
N LEU A 318 -7.61 -29.56 29.73
CA LEU A 318 -8.20 -28.59 28.86
C LEU A 318 -9.27 -29.30 27.98
N PRO A 319 -10.48 -28.74 27.80
CA PRO A 319 -11.59 -29.17 26.92
C PRO A 319 -11.30 -29.36 25.42
N ALA A 320 -12.33 -29.88 24.74
CA ALA A 320 -12.32 -30.20 23.32
C ALA A 320 -11.95 -29.03 22.38
N ILE A 321 -10.98 -29.29 21.52
CA ILE A 321 -10.91 -28.67 20.20
C ILE A 321 -12.05 -29.29 19.36
N SER A 322 -13.12 -28.55 19.10
CA SER A 322 -14.26 -29.07 18.34
C SER A 322 -14.12 -28.76 16.84
N VAL A 323 -14.22 -29.80 16.02
CA VAL A 323 -14.24 -29.72 14.54
C VAL A 323 -15.64 -29.94 13.95
N GLY A 324 -16.68 -30.00 14.79
CA GLY A 324 -18.06 -30.28 14.40
C GLY A 324 -19.09 -29.71 15.39
N ASN A 325 -20.35 -30.08 15.23
CA ASN A 325 -21.46 -29.63 16.05
C ASN A 325 -22.50 -30.75 16.12
N ASP A 326 -22.41 -31.55 17.18
CA ASP A 326 -23.26 -32.69 17.51
C ASP A 326 -24.75 -32.31 17.57
N GLN A 327 -25.09 -31.16 18.17
CA GLN A 327 -26.46 -30.62 18.19
C GLN A 327 -27.04 -30.32 16.80
N LYS A 328 -26.20 -30.19 15.77
CA LYS A 328 -26.59 -30.02 14.36
C LYS A 328 -26.22 -31.22 13.48
N GLY A 329 -25.73 -32.32 14.07
CA GLY A 329 -25.25 -33.50 13.33
C GLY A 329 -24.00 -33.29 12.48
N LEU A 330 -23.28 -32.18 12.65
CA LEU A 330 -22.14 -31.81 11.81
C LEU A 330 -20.85 -32.46 12.33
N THR A 331 -20.14 -33.20 11.48
CA THR A 331 -18.85 -33.84 11.80
C THR A 331 -17.82 -33.55 10.71
N ARG A 332 -16.54 -33.76 11.03
CA ARG A 332 -15.42 -33.63 10.08
C ARG A 332 -14.41 -34.75 10.26
N GLN A 333 -13.81 -35.17 9.16
CA GLN A 333 -12.60 -35.99 9.19
C GLN A 333 -11.39 -35.09 9.50
N ILE A 334 -10.53 -35.54 10.41
CA ILE A 334 -9.18 -34.98 10.59
C ILE A 334 -8.24 -35.86 9.77
N ILE A 335 -7.75 -35.35 8.65
CA ILE A 335 -6.85 -36.07 7.74
C ILE A 335 -5.37 -35.78 8.05
N ASN A 336 -4.47 -36.58 7.50
CA ASN A 336 -3.01 -36.45 7.67
C ASN A 336 -2.51 -36.56 9.12
N VAL A 337 -3.29 -37.21 10.00
CA VAL A 337 -2.89 -37.53 11.38
C VAL A 337 -1.83 -38.63 11.36
N ALA A 338 -0.66 -38.35 11.93
CA ALA A 338 0.41 -39.33 12.13
C ALA A 338 -0.05 -40.49 13.03
N ALA A 339 0.71 -41.58 13.10
CA ALA A 339 0.44 -42.60 14.11
C ALA A 339 0.90 -42.06 15.48
N GLY A 340 0.01 -42.03 16.46
CA GLY A 340 0.34 -41.60 17.82
C GLY A 340 1.40 -42.48 18.47
N LEU A 341 2.28 -41.86 19.25
CA LEU A 341 3.41 -42.49 19.93
C LEU A 341 3.23 -42.48 21.46
N GLU A 342 2.81 -41.35 22.02
CA GLU A 342 2.55 -41.15 23.44
C GLU A 342 1.04 -41.31 23.76
N ASP A 343 0.69 -41.60 25.02
CA ASP A 343 -0.69 -41.91 25.43
C ASP A 343 -1.73 -40.79 25.14
N THR A 344 -1.28 -39.55 24.96
CA THR A 344 -2.13 -38.39 24.63
C THR A 344 -2.24 -38.08 23.13
N ASP A 345 -1.57 -38.84 22.26
CA ASP A 345 -1.61 -38.61 20.81
C ASP A 345 -2.90 -39.12 20.17
N ALA A 346 -3.35 -38.46 19.09
CA ALA A 346 -4.52 -38.89 18.34
C ALA A 346 -4.24 -40.19 17.55
N VAL A 347 -4.99 -41.25 17.86
CA VAL A 347 -4.91 -42.55 17.16
C VAL A 347 -5.44 -42.44 15.74
N ASN A 348 -4.64 -42.86 14.75
CA ASN A 348 -5.06 -42.85 13.35
C ASN A 348 -5.62 -44.21 12.86
N VAL A 349 -6.26 -44.18 11.69
CA VAL A 349 -6.92 -45.36 11.08
C VAL A 349 -5.94 -46.50 10.79
N ALA A 350 -4.64 -46.24 10.59
CA ALA A 350 -3.65 -47.28 10.35
C ALA A 350 -3.31 -48.07 11.63
N GLN A 351 -3.26 -47.40 12.80
CA GLN A 351 -3.09 -48.08 14.09
C GLN A 351 -4.28 -48.99 14.40
N LEU A 352 -5.50 -48.50 14.21
CA LEU A 352 -6.72 -49.29 14.41
C LEU A 352 -6.83 -50.48 13.43
N LYS A 353 -6.41 -50.30 12.17
CA LYS A 353 -6.33 -51.41 11.20
C LYS A 353 -5.33 -52.48 11.61
N ARG A 354 -4.14 -52.10 12.12
CA ARG A 354 -3.15 -53.05 12.67
C ARG A 354 -3.67 -53.81 13.88
N LEU A 355 -4.42 -53.15 14.78
CA LEU A 355 -5.04 -53.84 15.92
C LEU A 355 -6.04 -54.90 15.46
N ARG A 356 -6.86 -54.58 14.44
CA ARG A 356 -7.78 -55.54 13.79
C ARG A 356 -7.04 -56.68 13.08
N GLU A 357 -5.95 -56.40 12.38
CA GLU A 357 -5.11 -57.41 11.72
C GLU A 357 -4.46 -58.36 12.74
N LYS A 358 -4.00 -57.83 13.89
CA LYS A 358 -3.53 -58.65 15.01
C LYS A 358 -4.65 -59.48 15.62
N HIS A 359 -5.82 -58.91 15.90
CA HIS A 359 -6.98 -59.66 16.41
C HIS A 359 -7.35 -60.84 15.48
N ASN A 360 -7.36 -60.62 14.17
CA ASN A 360 -7.61 -61.69 13.21
C ASN A 360 -6.52 -62.77 13.27
N THR A 361 -5.24 -62.38 13.30
CA THR A 361 -4.11 -63.33 13.39
C THR A 361 -4.16 -64.15 14.69
N ASP A 362 -4.43 -63.50 15.83
CA ASP A 362 -4.56 -64.16 17.14
C ASP A 362 -5.78 -65.11 17.16
N SER A 363 -6.88 -64.74 16.47
CA SER A 363 -8.08 -65.58 16.27
C SER A 363 -7.81 -66.78 15.36
N ASP A 364 -7.00 -66.62 14.30
CA ASP A 364 -6.61 -67.70 13.39
C ASP A 364 -5.64 -68.68 14.09
N GLU A 365 -4.69 -68.18 14.91
CA GLU A 365 -3.83 -69.03 15.74
C GLU A 365 -4.65 -69.82 16.76
N LEU A 366 -5.61 -69.17 17.43
CA LEU A 366 -6.52 -69.83 18.37
C LEU A 366 -7.36 -70.92 17.67
N SER A 367 -7.89 -70.63 16.48
CA SER A 367 -8.64 -71.59 15.66
C SER A 367 -7.78 -72.78 15.22
N SER A 368 -6.52 -72.53 14.85
CA SER A 368 -5.53 -73.56 14.52
C SER A 368 -5.20 -74.45 15.73
N ARG A 369 -4.99 -73.85 16.90
CA ARG A 369 -4.76 -74.58 18.17
C ARG A 369 -5.97 -75.41 18.60
N ILE A 370 -7.18 -74.89 18.44
CA ILE A 370 -8.42 -75.66 18.65
C ILE A 370 -8.49 -76.84 17.67
N SER A 371 -8.16 -76.63 16.39
CA SER A 371 -8.15 -77.68 15.38
C SER A 371 -7.11 -78.78 15.66
N SER A 372 -5.89 -78.40 16.09
CA SER A 372 -4.84 -79.34 16.50
C SER A 372 -5.25 -80.13 17.74
N ASN A 373 -5.77 -79.46 18.78
CA ASN A 373 -6.28 -80.11 19.98
C ASN A 373 -7.43 -81.08 19.64
N ASN A 374 -8.34 -80.72 18.74
CA ASN A 374 -9.41 -81.61 18.30
C ASN A 374 -8.88 -82.84 17.54
N GLY A 375 -7.82 -82.66 16.74
CA GLY A 375 -7.10 -83.78 16.09
C GLY A 375 -6.41 -84.72 17.09
N ASP A 376 -5.79 -84.19 18.14
CA ASP A 376 -5.17 -85.01 19.19
C ASP A 376 -6.20 -85.65 20.14
N ILE A 377 -7.32 -84.99 20.40
CA ILE A 377 -8.50 -85.58 21.07
C ILE A 377 -9.07 -86.72 20.22
N SER A 378 -9.12 -86.58 18.88
CA SER A 378 -9.53 -87.67 17.98
C SER A 378 -8.58 -88.87 18.08
N LYS A 379 -7.25 -88.65 17.98
CA LYS A 379 -6.24 -89.73 18.13
C LYS A 379 -6.29 -90.39 19.51
N LEU A 380 -6.59 -89.61 20.56
CA LEU A 380 -6.80 -90.14 21.91
C LEU A 380 -8.09 -90.96 21.97
N GLY A 381 -9.17 -90.52 21.32
CA GLY A 381 -10.41 -91.26 21.12
C GLY A 381 -10.18 -92.59 20.42
N ASP A 382 -9.43 -92.61 19.30
CA ASP A 382 -9.05 -93.84 18.59
C ASP A 382 -8.22 -94.77 19.49
N LYS A 383 -7.29 -94.23 20.29
CA LYS A 383 -6.55 -95.01 21.30
C LYS A 383 -7.48 -95.59 22.37
N VAL A 384 -8.46 -94.82 22.86
CA VAL A 384 -9.43 -95.27 23.87
C VAL A 384 -10.39 -96.31 23.28
N LEU A 385 -10.78 -96.21 22.00
CA LEU A 385 -11.53 -97.24 21.29
C LEU A 385 -10.74 -98.55 21.22
N ASN A 386 -9.49 -98.48 20.72
CA ASN A 386 -8.59 -99.63 20.64
C ASN A 386 -8.31 -100.24 22.03
N MET A 387 -8.14 -99.42 23.07
CA MET A 387 -8.05 -99.91 24.45
C MET A 387 -9.36 -100.58 24.90
N GLY A 388 -10.52 -100.04 24.53
CA GLY A 388 -11.82 -100.65 24.80
C GLY A 388 -11.99 -102.01 24.14
N ASP A 389 -11.56 -102.16 22.89
CA ASP A 389 -11.61 -103.45 22.18
C ASP A 389 -10.57 -104.45 22.71
N ASN A 390 -9.38 -103.99 23.09
CA ASN A 390 -8.39 -104.81 23.81
C ASN A 390 -8.91 -105.24 25.20
N ILE A 391 -9.70 -104.40 25.89
CA ILE A 391 -10.37 -104.75 27.15
C ILE A 391 -11.49 -105.78 26.92
N LYS A 392 -12.26 -105.68 25.82
CA LYS A 392 -13.24 -106.72 25.43
C LYS A 392 -12.54 -108.04 25.14
N ALA A 393 -11.44 -108.04 24.38
CA ALA A 393 -10.63 -109.24 24.11
C ALA A 393 -10.08 -109.86 25.41
N ASN A 394 -9.43 -109.05 26.26
CA ASN A 394 -8.97 -109.51 27.57
C ASN A 394 -10.12 -110.02 28.47
N THR A 395 -11.34 -109.50 28.33
CA THR A 395 -12.52 -110.00 29.07
C THR A 395 -12.93 -111.40 28.58
N VAL A 396 -12.83 -111.68 27.28
CA VAL A 396 -13.00 -113.03 26.72
C VAL A 396 -11.90 -113.96 27.22
N ASP A 397 -10.63 -113.55 27.16
CA ASP A 397 -9.50 -114.38 27.62
C ASP A 397 -9.52 -114.67 29.12
N VAL A 398 -9.89 -113.68 29.95
CA VAL A 398 -10.10 -113.87 31.40
C VAL A 398 -11.30 -114.79 31.68
N THR A 399 -12.32 -114.79 30.83
CA THR A 399 -13.44 -115.74 30.93
C THR A 399 -13.00 -117.16 30.58
N ASN A 400 -12.19 -117.32 29.53
CA ASN A 400 -11.59 -118.61 29.14
C ASN A 400 -10.63 -119.14 30.23
N LEU A 401 -9.81 -118.28 30.83
CA LEU A 401 -8.93 -118.64 31.96
C LEU A 401 -9.71 -119.06 33.22
N LYS A 402 -10.88 -118.46 33.48
CA LYS A 402 -11.75 -118.82 34.62
C LYS A 402 -12.49 -120.15 34.46
N ALA A 403 -12.59 -120.72 33.25
CA ALA A 403 -13.22 -122.02 33.02
C ALA A 403 -12.35 -123.21 33.50
N GLY A 404 -11.03 -123.02 33.62
CA GLY A 404 -10.07 -124.04 34.01
C GLY A 404 -9.45 -124.78 32.82
N TRP A 405 -8.23 -125.30 33.01
CA TRP A 405 -7.42 -125.92 31.94
C TRP A 405 -7.18 -127.40 32.22
N THR A 406 -7.23 -128.21 31.17
CA THR A 406 -7.12 -129.67 31.24
C THR A 406 -5.68 -130.12 31.00
N LEU A 407 -4.89 -130.26 32.07
CA LEU A 407 -3.56 -130.86 31.97
C LEU A 407 -3.71 -132.38 31.83
N LYS A 408 -3.32 -132.89 30.66
CA LYS A 408 -3.50 -134.30 30.27
C LYS A 408 -2.15 -135.00 30.21
N ASP A 409 -1.74 -135.57 31.34
CA ASP A 409 -0.63 -136.52 31.38
C ASP A 409 -0.96 -137.73 30.49
N ALA A 410 -0.01 -138.11 29.65
CA ALA A 410 -0.12 -139.22 28.72
C ALA A 410 -0.20 -140.60 29.39
N LYS A 411 0.04 -140.72 30.70
CA LYS A 411 0.03 -142.01 31.44
C LYS A 411 -1.03 -142.17 32.53
N SER A 412 -1.68 -141.12 33.03
CA SER A 412 -2.61 -141.23 34.18
C SER A 412 -4.01 -140.61 33.99
N GLY A 413 -4.28 -140.00 32.84
CA GLY A 413 -5.59 -139.40 32.54
C GLY A 413 -5.68 -137.91 32.86
N ALA A 414 -6.76 -137.28 32.40
CA ALA A 414 -6.95 -135.83 32.52
C ALA A 414 -7.32 -135.42 33.96
N LYS A 415 -6.61 -134.44 34.51
CA LYS A 415 -7.02 -133.72 35.74
C LYS A 415 -7.24 -132.24 35.44
N ASN A 416 -8.35 -131.71 35.93
CA ASN A 416 -8.63 -130.28 35.86
C ASN A 416 -7.97 -129.60 37.06
N VAL A 417 -7.05 -128.67 36.77
CA VAL A 417 -6.29 -127.90 37.77
C VAL A 417 -6.92 -126.51 37.85
N LYS A 418 -7.05 -125.95 39.06
CA LYS A 418 -7.68 -124.64 39.29
C LYS A 418 -6.72 -123.70 40.00
N ALA A 419 -6.85 -122.40 39.73
CA ALA A 419 -6.02 -121.39 40.39
C ALA A 419 -6.18 -121.47 41.92
N LYS A 420 -5.06 -121.56 42.64
CA LYS A 420 -4.91 -121.86 44.08
C LYS A 420 -4.86 -123.34 44.50
N ASP A 421 -4.72 -124.28 43.57
CA ASP A 421 -3.84 -125.43 43.86
C ASP A 421 -2.44 -124.88 44.26
N GLU A 422 -1.77 -125.43 45.28
CA GLU A 422 -0.62 -124.73 45.91
C GLU A 422 0.62 -124.69 45.00
N VAL A 423 0.90 -123.51 44.44
CA VAL A 423 2.12 -123.17 43.72
C VAL A 423 2.84 -122.06 44.51
N LYS A 424 3.96 -122.42 45.16
CA LYS A 424 4.66 -121.59 46.17
C LYS A 424 4.97 -120.14 45.74
N VAL A 425 4.26 -119.16 46.33
CA VAL A 425 4.52 -117.70 46.26
C VAL A 425 4.08 -116.99 47.57
N SER A 426 4.72 -115.87 47.96
CA SER A 426 4.30 -115.01 49.10
C SER A 426 5.05 -113.66 49.14
N GLY A 427 4.63 -112.70 49.98
CA GLY A 427 5.39 -111.48 50.31
C GLY A 427 4.60 -110.33 50.97
N ASP A 428 5.29 -109.37 51.60
CA ASP A 428 4.70 -108.20 52.29
C ASP A 428 5.53 -106.90 52.12
N LYS A 429 4.84 -105.76 52.03
CA LYS A 429 5.19 -104.61 52.88
C LYS A 429 3.94 -103.87 53.38
N TYR A 430 3.70 -103.92 54.69
CA TYR A 430 2.86 -102.92 55.38
C TYR A 430 3.71 -101.71 55.82
N ILE A 431 3.57 -100.50 55.28
CA ILE A 431 3.24 -100.17 53.87
C ILE A 431 1.73 -100.06 53.56
N THR A 432 1.19 -101.09 52.90
CA THR A 432 -0.11 -101.07 52.21
C THR A 432 -0.02 -101.91 50.92
N PRO A 433 1.06 -101.78 50.12
CA PRO A 433 1.38 -102.75 49.07
C PRO A 433 1.85 -104.09 49.67
N VAL A 434 0.89 -104.94 50.01
CA VAL A 434 1.06 -106.33 50.46
C VAL A 434 0.76 -107.23 49.26
N VAL A 435 1.64 -108.17 48.95
CA VAL A 435 2.06 -108.40 47.55
C VAL A 435 0.88 -108.60 46.57
N SER A 436 0.53 -107.42 45.88
CA SER A 436 -0.55 -106.86 44.89
C SER A 436 -0.49 -105.12 44.24
N ALA A 437 -1.18 -103.60 44.26
CA ALA A 437 -1.06 -101.72 43.83
C ALA A 437 -2.03 -99.94 43.62
N SER A 438 -1.86 -98.29 43.54
CA SER A 438 -2.59 -96.58 42.99
C SER A 438 -2.77 -94.58 43.33
N GLY A 439 -3.14 -93.12 42.63
CA GLY A 439 -3.67 -91.26 42.86
C GLY A 439 -3.59 -89.34 42.22
N LEU A 440 -4.34 -87.85 42.25
CA LEU A 440 -4.20 -85.93 41.97
C LEU A 440 -5.14 -84.17 41.58
N SER A 441 -5.02 -82.52 41.64
CA SER A 441 -5.75 -80.80 41.08
C SER A 441 -5.74 -78.78 41.35
N LEU A 442 -6.27 -77.32 40.74
CA LEU A 442 -6.29 -75.38 40.91
C LEU A 442 -7.08 -73.62 40.25
N THR A 443 -7.08 -71.98 40.48
CA THR A 443 -7.70 -70.25 39.85
C THR A 443 -7.71 -68.24 40.18
N VAL A 444 -8.21 -66.77 39.57
CA VAL A 444 -8.22 -64.83 39.76
C VAL A 444 -9.00 -63.07 39.13
N ASP A 445 -8.97 -61.43 39.34
CA ASP A 445 -9.68 -59.69 38.84
C ASP A 445 -9.49 -57.66 39.00
N GLU A 446 -10.13 -56.21 38.55
CA GLU A 446 -10.15 -54.27 38.76
C GLU A 446 -10.81 -52.47 38.05
N LYS A 447 -10.72 -50.82 38.24
CA LYS A 447 -11.39 -49.07 37.73
C LYS A 447 -11.34 -47.04 37.92
N ALA A 448 -11.69 -45.65 37.11
CA ALA A 448 -12.20 -43.80 36.80
C ALA A 448 -12.18 -41.81 37.00
N LEU A 449 -12.37 -40.39 36.19
CA LEU A 449 -12.50 -38.48 36.28
C LEU A 449 -13.25 -36.82 35.52
N ASN A 450 -12.85 -35.33 35.06
CA ASN A 450 -13.42 -33.58 34.79
C ASN A 450 -12.95 -31.91 33.89
N THR A 451 -13.66 -30.61 33.33
CA THR A 451 -13.88 -29.05 32.32
C THR A 451 -13.24 -27.52 31.32
N ARG A 452 -13.64 -26.53 30.07
CA ARG A 452 -13.40 -24.95 28.98
C ARG A 452 -13.34 -24.24 27.32
N ILE A 453 -12.43 -23.16 26.79
CA ILE A 453 -12.04 -21.85 25.82
C ILE A 453 -12.53 -21.36 24.41
N GLY A 454 -12.82 -22.16 23.39
CA GLY A 454 -13.85 -21.73 22.48
C GLY A 454 -14.97 -21.19 23.37
N ASP A 455 -15.37 -19.95 23.12
CA ASP A 455 -16.62 -19.35 23.54
C ASP A 455 -16.59 -17.84 23.25
N GLN A 456 -15.74 -17.22 22.39
CA GLN A 456 -15.69 -15.74 22.29
C GLN A 456 -16.03 -15.06 20.98
N ILE A 457 -15.17 -15.10 19.96
CA ILE A 457 -15.34 -14.23 18.80
C ILE A 457 -15.76 -15.11 17.62
N SER A 458 -17.05 -15.19 17.27
CA SER A 458 -17.91 -14.18 16.60
C SER A 458 -17.14 -13.52 15.46
N ASP A 459 -17.63 -13.31 14.25
CA ASP A 459 -18.92 -13.39 13.59
C ASP A 459 -18.63 -12.71 12.22
N TYR A 460 -19.10 -13.26 11.12
CA TYR A 460 -20.27 -12.83 10.34
C TYR A 460 -19.82 -12.18 9.01
N ILE A 461 -20.76 -12.17 8.05
CA ILE A 461 -20.62 -12.40 6.59
C ILE A 461 -19.50 -11.63 5.86
N GLY A 462 -19.68 -10.36 5.46
CA GLY A 462 -18.68 -9.64 4.62
C GLY A 462 -19.02 -8.17 4.29
N ASP A 463 -19.77 -7.95 3.21
CA ASP A 463 -20.58 -6.77 2.85
C ASP A 463 -20.23 -5.41 3.53
N ASP A 464 -19.25 -4.68 2.96
CA ASP A 464 -19.45 -3.31 2.45
C ASP A 464 -18.19 -2.66 1.82
N ILE A 465 -17.40 -3.46 1.08
CA ILE A 465 -16.43 -2.90 0.10
C ILE A 465 -17.14 -2.02 -0.96
N SER A 466 -18.47 -2.15 -1.07
CA SER A 466 -19.41 -1.32 -1.83
C SER A 466 -19.42 0.17 -1.44
N GLN A 467 -19.07 0.55 -0.21
CA GLN A 467 -19.11 1.97 0.20
C GLN A 467 -17.90 2.76 -0.33
N ASN A 468 -16.73 2.14 -0.51
CA ASN A 468 -15.53 2.86 -0.98
C ASN A 468 -15.60 3.22 -2.48
N GLN A 469 -16.41 2.52 -3.28
CA GLN A 469 -16.81 3.00 -4.62
C GLN A 469 -17.65 4.28 -4.55
N THR A 470 -18.32 4.50 -3.42
CA THR A 470 -19.20 5.63 -3.13
C THR A 470 -18.52 6.70 -2.28
N ASP A 471 -17.19 6.66 -2.08
CA ASP A 471 -16.44 7.73 -1.40
C ASP A 471 -15.53 8.55 -2.36
N ILE A 472 -15.40 8.15 -3.63
CA ILE A 472 -14.46 8.74 -4.62
C ILE A 472 -15.09 9.78 -5.59
N LYS A 473 -16.39 9.71 -5.91
CA LYS A 473 -17.03 10.52 -6.98
C LYS A 473 -17.03 12.05 -6.75
N ASN A 474 -17.48 12.55 -5.59
CA ASN A 474 -17.45 13.99 -5.23
C ASN A 474 -16.14 14.41 -4.52
N LEU A 475 -15.03 13.77 -4.88
CA LEU A 475 -13.76 14.51 -5.00
C LEU A 475 -13.80 15.57 -6.13
N GLN A 476 -14.91 15.64 -6.87
CA GLN A 476 -15.30 16.81 -7.66
C GLN A 476 -15.94 17.92 -6.79
N ALA A 477 -15.36 19.13 -6.92
CA ALA A 477 -15.87 20.46 -6.53
C ALA A 477 -15.74 20.95 -5.06
N GLY A 478 -14.73 21.80 -4.81
CA GLY A 478 -14.83 22.91 -3.83
C GLY A 478 -15.78 24.02 -4.36
N PHE A 479 -16.12 25.10 -3.63
CA PHE A 479 -15.24 26.03 -2.89
C PHE A 479 -16.08 27.23 -2.32
N SER A 480 -15.44 28.16 -1.57
CA SER A 480 -15.82 29.59 -1.28
C SER A 480 -16.51 29.92 0.06
N ILE A 481 -16.50 31.16 0.62
CA ILE A 481 -16.29 32.54 0.09
C ILE A 481 -15.60 33.53 1.11
N LYS A 482 -15.58 34.88 0.89
CA LYS A 482 -14.91 35.99 1.67
C LYS A 482 -15.68 37.36 1.52
N ASP A 483 -15.88 38.27 2.50
CA ASP A 483 -15.45 38.39 3.93
C ASP A 483 -16.48 39.13 4.87
N GLY A 484 -16.59 38.83 6.21
CA GLY A 484 -17.72 39.27 7.09
C GLY A 484 -17.50 39.84 8.53
N ASN A 485 -16.40 39.53 9.23
CA ASN A 485 -15.88 40.14 10.49
C ASN A 485 -16.68 40.03 11.83
N SER A 486 -16.04 39.79 12.98
CA SER A 486 -14.60 39.86 13.31
C SER A 486 -13.73 38.74 12.75
N GLY A 487 -12.75 39.08 11.90
CA GLY A 487 -11.62 38.22 11.52
C GLY A 487 -12.00 36.77 11.22
N SER A 488 -12.90 36.49 10.27
CA SER A 488 -13.01 37.17 8.99
C SER A 488 -14.39 36.84 8.40
N SER A 489 -14.47 36.67 7.08
CA SER A 489 -15.22 35.62 6.38
C SER A 489 -16.20 34.74 7.16
N ASP A 490 -17.38 34.43 6.62
CA ASP A 490 -18.06 35.13 5.54
C ASP A 490 -19.56 34.84 5.58
N VAL A 491 -20.29 35.55 4.74
CA VAL A 491 -21.73 35.48 4.57
C VAL A 491 -22.06 35.25 3.08
N ALA A 492 -22.24 33.96 2.77
CA ALA A 492 -23.43 33.44 2.08
C ALA A 492 -23.69 33.88 0.61
N LEU A 493 -24.88 33.68 0.04
CA LEU A 493 -26.12 34.42 0.35
C LEU A 493 -27.40 33.57 0.23
N GLY A 494 -28.11 33.37 1.34
CA GLY A 494 -29.45 32.76 1.34
C GLY A 494 -30.32 33.00 2.59
N GLY A 495 -29.85 33.77 3.57
CA GLY A 495 -30.45 33.85 4.91
C GLY A 495 -31.62 34.83 5.07
N LYS A 496 -32.02 35.06 6.33
CA LYS A 496 -32.68 36.27 6.84
C LYS A 496 -32.73 36.29 8.38
N ASP A 497 -32.28 37.41 8.93
CA ASP A 497 -32.66 38.02 10.21
C ASP A 497 -32.11 37.53 11.58
N LYS A 498 -30.99 38.19 11.97
CA LYS A 498 -30.77 38.94 13.24
C LYS A 498 -30.40 38.24 14.57
N ALA A 499 -29.19 38.56 15.04
CA ALA A 499 -28.97 39.22 16.34
C ALA A 499 -27.86 40.29 16.19
N ALA A 500 -27.92 41.42 16.90
CA ALA A 500 -27.09 42.61 16.64
C ALA A 500 -26.39 43.14 17.89
N ILE A 501 -25.30 43.91 17.69
CA ILE A 501 -24.66 44.77 18.69
C ILE A 501 -24.81 46.23 18.22
N THR A 502 -25.04 47.18 19.13
CA THR A 502 -25.48 48.55 18.80
C THR A 502 -24.45 49.60 19.20
N PHE A 503 -24.19 50.55 18.29
CA PHE A 503 -23.32 51.71 18.52
C PHE A 503 -24.08 53.01 18.22
N LYS A 504 -23.95 54.04 19.07
CA LYS A 504 -24.97 55.09 19.23
C LYS A 504 -24.37 56.51 19.27
N ALA A 505 -24.56 57.34 18.25
CA ALA A 505 -24.09 58.73 18.26
C ALA A 505 -25.21 59.71 18.64
N VAL A 506 -24.89 60.78 19.37
CA VAL A 506 -25.86 61.79 19.87
C VAL A 506 -25.39 63.21 19.59
N THR A 507 -26.27 64.06 19.06
CA THR A 507 -26.06 65.50 18.92
C THR A 507 -26.73 66.26 20.06
N GLN A 508 -26.02 67.23 20.65
CA GLN A 508 -26.56 68.17 21.63
C GLN A 508 -25.99 69.58 21.38
N GLU A 509 -26.83 70.61 21.51
CA GLU A 509 -26.37 72.00 21.61
C GLU A 509 -25.77 72.25 23.00
N GLY A 510 -24.43 72.20 23.09
CA GLY A 510 -23.69 72.57 24.29
C GLY A 510 -23.52 74.08 24.47
N ASP A 511 -23.19 74.49 25.69
CA ASP A 511 -23.03 75.91 26.08
C ASP A 511 -21.97 76.69 25.27
N GLY A 512 -20.91 76.00 24.84
CA GLY A 512 -19.78 76.52 24.09
C GLY A 512 -18.41 76.09 24.62
N THR A 513 -18.35 75.26 25.66
CA THR A 513 -17.11 74.78 26.29
C THR A 513 -16.75 73.33 25.93
N GLY A 514 -15.47 72.98 26.04
CA GLY A 514 -14.92 71.64 25.72
C GLY A 514 -14.46 71.46 24.27
N ASP A 515 -13.88 70.28 23.99
CA ASP A 515 -13.45 69.85 22.66
C ASP A 515 -14.63 69.52 21.73
N ALA A 516 -14.41 69.61 20.42
CA ALA A 516 -15.49 69.49 19.44
C ALA A 516 -16.09 68.08 19.28
N LEU A 517 -15.39 67.01 19.67
CA LEU A 517 -15.82 65.62 19.49
C LEU A 517 -15.29 64.72 20.63
N THR A 518 -16.14 63.85 21.20
CA THR A 518 -15.76 62.92 22.29
C THR A 518 -16.41 61.53 22.14
N ALA A 519 -15.88 60.51 22.82
CA ALA A 519 -16.37 59.12 22.78
C ALA A 519 -16.22 58.38 24.13
N ALA A 520 -17.12 57.42 24.41
CA ALA A 520 -17.08 56.55 25.60
C ALA A 520 -17.67 55.16 25.33
N VAL A 521 -17.38 54.18 26.19
CA VAL A 521 -17.83 52.77 26.08
C VAL A 521 -18.45 52.31 27.41
N SER A 522 -19.55 51.56 27.36
CA SER A 522 -20.19 50.90 28.52
C SER A 522 -20.09 49.38 28.46
N ASP A 523 -20.21 48.73 29.63
CA ASP A 523 -19.98 47.29 29.83
C ASP A 523 -21.01 46.37 29.13
N ASP A 524 -22.08 46.95 28.58
CA ASP A 524 -23.06 46.31 27.69
C ASP A 524 -22.60 46.28 26.20
N GLN A 525 -21.35 46.64 25.95
CA GLN A 525 -20.70 46.74 24.63
C GLN A 525 -21.30 47.82 23.71
N THR A 526 -21.86 48.89 24.30
CA THR A 526 -22.25 50.11 23.58
C THR A 526 -21.16 51.19 23.64
N VAL A 527 -20.67 51.62 22.48
CA VAL A 527 -19.84 52.84 22.26
C VAL A 527 -20.75 54.01 21.86
N THR A 528 -20.49 55.20 22.42
CA THR A 528 -21.23 56.45 22.10
C THR A 528 -20.28 57.60 21.71
N TYR A 529 -20.69 58.42 20.73
CA TYR A 529 -19.97 59.61 20.23
C TYR A 529 -20.84 60.88 20.29
N THR A 530 -20.24 62.04 20.62
CA THR A 530 -20.93 63.34 20.79
C THR A 530 -20.18 64.51 20.14
N LEU A 531 -20.88 65.45 19.48
CA LEU A 531 -20.37 66.57 18.65
C LEU A 531 -20.94 67.94 19.08
N ASN A 532 -20.09 68.97 19.22
CA ASN A 532 -20.47 70.34 19.61
C ASN A 532 -20.33 71.37 18.46
N THR A 533 -21.44 71.99 18.04
CA THR A 533 -21.52 72.86 16.85
C THR A 533 -21.24 74.35 17.10
N LYS A 534 -21.27 74.83 18.35
CA LYS A 534 -21.15 76.26 18.67
C LYS A 534 -19.68 76.71 18.71
N LYS A 535 -18.81 75.87 19.29
CA LYS A 535 -17.35 76.07 19.34
C LYS A 535 -16.75 76.16 17.93
N LEU A 536 -17.20 75.28 17.02
CA LEU A 536 -16.75 75.20 15.63
C LEU A 536 -16.90 76.50 14.82
N LYS A 537 -17.80 77.42 15.21
CA LYS A 537 -17.97 78.71 14.53
C LYS A 537 -17.02 79.80 15.04
N GLN A 538 -16.54 79.71 16.28
CA GLN A 538 -15.52 80.64 16.80
C GLN A 538 -14.14 80.34 16.22
N ASP A 539 -13.84 79.06 15.93
CA ASP A 539 -12.55 78.60 15.41
C ASP A 539 -12.33 78.92 13.92
N LEU A 540 -13.23 79.70 13.28
CA LEU A 540 -13.24 80.00 11.83
C LEU A 540 -13.24 81.52 11.47
N GLY A 541 -13.34 82.43 12.44
CA GLY A 541 -12.93 83.85 12.34
C GLY A 541 -13.46 84.74 11.20
N ILE A 542 -14.74 85.12 11.19
CA ILE A 542 -15.38 86.02 10.19
C ILE A 542 -16.03 87.24 10.86
N GLY A 543 -15.91 88.46 10.26
CA GLY A 543 -16.46 89.75 10.76
C GLY A 543 -16.44 90.90 9.72
N ASP A 544 -16.92 92.12 10.07
CA ASP A 544 -17.62 93.04 9.13
C ASP A 544 -17.13 94.54 8.98
N GLN A 545 -16.91 94.99 7.70
CA GLN A 545 -17.09 96.34 7.06
C GLN A 545 -16.16 97.61 7.25
N GLY A 546 -15.82 98.35 6.15
CA GLY A 546 -15.46 99.83 6.10
C GLY A 546 -14.44 100.38 5.02
N VAL A 547 -14.64 101.56 4.36
CA VAL A 547 -13.77 102.14 3.25
C VAL A 547 -13.88 103.70 2.95
N GLY A 548 -13.03 104.31 2.07
CA GLY A 548 -13.11 105.74 1.55
C GLY A 548 -12.10 106.18 0.42
N THR A 549 -12.27 107.36 -0.26
CA THR A 549 -11.59 107.75 -1.57
C THR A 549 -11.25 109.27 -1.81
N MET A 550 -10.64 109.68 -2.97
CA MET A 550 -10.04 111.04 -3.26
C MET A 550 -10.08 111.56 -4.74
N ASN A 551 -9.46 112.74 -5.05
CA ASN A 551 -9.94 113.72 -6.07
C ASN A 551 -9.12 114.06 -7.37
N SER A 552 -7.88 113.60 -7.62
CA SER A 552 -7.19 113.84 -8.92
C SER A 552 -6.05 112.85 -9.19
N TRP A 553 -5.61 112.69 -10.45
CA TRP A 553 -4.61 111.67 -10.82
C TRP A 553 -3.78 112.00 -12.07
N LYS A 554 -2.63 111.30 -12.23
CA LYS A 554 -1.74 111.37 -13.40
C LYS A 554 -1.73 110.02 -14.11
N LEU A 555 -1.82 110.00 -15.44
CA LEU A 555 -1.77 108.78 -16.24
C LEU A 555 -0.36 108.57 -16.84
N LYS A 556 0.23 107.39 -16.59
CA LYS A 556 1.50 106.96 -17.20
C LYS A 556 1.29 105.67 -17.99
N ALA A 557 1.31 105.77 -19.32
CA ALA A 557 1.29 104.60 -20.19
C ALA A 557 2.70 103.99 -20.31
N GLY A 558 3.04 103.06 -19.41
CA GLY A 558 4.31 102.32 -19.45
C GLY A 558 5.52 103.08 -18.93
N ASP A 559 6.61 103.07 -19.69
CA ASP A 559 7.92 103.64 -19.33
C ASP A 559 8.04 105.13 -19.67
N GLY A 560 7.33 105.62 -20.69
CA GLY A 560 7.30 107.02 -21.14
C GLY A 560 6.98 108.06 -20.07
N THR A 561 7.35 109.33 -20.30
CA THR A 561 7.16 110.41 -19.33
C THR A 561 5.69 110.62 -18.97
N ALA A 562 5.41 110.75 -17.67
CA ALA A 562 4.05 111.00 -17.19
C ALA A 562 3.53 112.35 -17.70
N LYS A 563 2.32 112.36 -18.23
CA LYS A 563 1.60 113.59 -18.59
C LYS A 563 0.54 113.88 -17.54
N ASP A 564 0.39 115.16 -17.26
CA ASP A 564 -0.73 115.66 -16.46
C ASP A 564 -1.95 115.73 -17.37
N VAL A 565 -3.06 115.15 -16.90
CA VAL A 565 -4.37 115.20 -17.55
C VAL A 565 -5.19 116.19 -16.73
N ALA A 566 -5.50 117.35 -17.30
CA ALA A 566 -6.27 118.37 -16.60
C ALA A 566 -7.77 118.03 -16.60
N ASP A 567 -8.53 118.66 -15.71
CA ASP A 567 -9.97 118.48 -15.68
C ASP A 567 -10.59 119.05 -16.97
N GLY A 568 -11.18 118.17 -17.78
CA GLY A 568 -11.70 118.47 -19.13
C GLY A 568 -10.89 117.89 -20.31
N ASP A 569 -9.68 117.36 -20.11
CA ASP A 569 -8.89 116.73 -21.17
C ASP A 569 -9.42 115.32 -21.53
N THR A 570 -9.63 115.03 -22.82
CA THR A 570 -10.09 113.70 -23.29
C THR A 570 -8.91 112.81 -23.66
N VAL A 571 -8.74 111.67 -22.98
CA VAL A 571 -7.76 110.64 -23.33
C VAL A 571 -8.40 109.59 -24.24
N ALA A 572 -7.95 109.50 -25.49
CA ALA A 572 -8.36 108.46 -26.42
C ALA A 572 -7.48 107.19 -26.28
N PHE A 573 -8.12 106.02 -26.30
CA PHE A 573 -7.46 104.71 -26.34
C PHE A 573 -7.85 104.01 -27.66
N ASP A 574 -6.89 103.77 -28.53
CA ASP A 574 -7.11 103.22 -29.88
C ASP A 574 -6.04 102.15 -30.23
N VAL A 575 -6.33 101.30 -31.21
CA VAL A 575 -5.43 100.24 -31.69
C VAL A 575 -4.68 100.67 -32.95
N LYS A 576 -3.35 100.59 -32.87
CA LYS A 576 -2.40 101.11 -33.88
C LYS A 576 -2.63 100.56 -35.30
N GLU A 577 -3.12 99.34 -35.43
CA GLU A 577 -3.53 98.74 -36.72
C GLU A 577 -4.87 98.02 -36.53
N PRO A 578 -5.95 98.42 -37.25
CA PRO A 578 -7.23 97.73 -37.21
C PRO A 578 -7.11 96.26 -37.67
N ASN A 579 -7.98 95.41 -37.13
CA ASN A 579 -8.14 93.99 -37.53
C ASN A 579 -6.91 93.09 -37.26
N LYS A 580 -6.01 93.46 -36.35
CA LYS A 580 -4.85 92.64 -35.91
C LYS A 580 -5.07 91.92 -34.57
N GLY A 581 -6.30 91.47 -34.31
CA GLY A 581 -6.64 90.62 -33.16
C GLY A 581 -6.76 91.30 -31.80
N LEU A 582 -6.56 92.62 -31.69
CA LEU A 582 -6.90 93.41 -30.51
C LEU A 582 -7.95 94.47 -30.88
N THR A 583 -9.00 94.60 -30.07
CA THR A 583 -10.02 95.65 -30.16
C THR A 583 -10.10 96.43 -28.85
N VAL A 584 -10.50 97.70 -28.94
CA VAL A 584 -10.75 98.58 -27.79
C VAL A 584 -12.14 99.17 -27.97
N GLU A 585 -13.01 98.99 -26.98
CA GLU A 585 -14.38 99.50 -27.00
C GLU A 585 -14.72 100.12 -25.64
N GLN A 586 -15.43 101.26 -25.66
CA GLN A 586 -15.86 101.94 -24.44
C GLN A 586 -17.30 101.55 -24.10
N ASP A 587 -17.48 100.79 -23.02
CA ASP A 587 -18.79 100.46 -22.47
C ASP A 587 -19.05 101.32 -21.22
N GLY A 588 -19.75 102.44 -21.42
CA GLY A 588 -19.99 103.45 -20.40
C GLY A 588 -18.69 104.01 -19.81
N ASN A 589 -18.50 103.78 -18.51
CA ASN A 589 -17.31 104.22 -17.76
C ASN A 589 -16.15 103.20 -17.79
N THR A 590 -16.25 102.12 -18.58
CA THR A 590 -15.22 101.06 -18.65
C THR A 590 -14.68 100.91 -20.06
N VAL A 591 -13.36 101.10 -20.23
CA VAL A 591 -12.66 100.69 -21.46
C VAL A 591 -12.45 99.18 -21.41
N LYS A 592 -12.99 98.47 -22.40
CA LYS A 592 -12.83 97.02 -22.58
C LYS A 592 -11.84 96.74 -23.69
N TYR A 593 -10.94 95.80 -23.42
CA TYR A 593 -9.97 95.28 -24.40
C TYR A 593 -10.42 93.87 -24.81
N GLY A 594 -10.74 93.69 -26.10
CA GLY A 594 -11.11 92.39 -26.66
C GLY A 594 -9.96 91.78 -27.45
N ILE A 595 -9.71 90.48 -27.31
CA ILE A 595 -8.78 89.75 -28.18
C ILE A 595 -9.59 88.84 -29.10
N ASP A 596 -9.62 89.16 -30.39
CA ASP A 596 -10.13 88.27 -31.42
C ASP A 596 -9.05 87.28 -31.83
N GLY A 597 -9.12 86.07 -31.25
CA GLY A 597 -8.20 84.99 -31.55
C GLY A 597 -8.24 84.49 -33.00
N SER A 598 -9.27 84.82 -33.78
CA SER A 598 -9.37 84.41 -35.20
C SER A 598 -8.58 85.33 -36.16
N ALA A 599 -8.27 86.56 -35.74
CA ALA A 599 -7.47 87.52 -36.49
C ALA A 599 -5.97 87.53 -36.13
N ILE A 600 -5.51 86.59 -35.29
CA ILE A 600 -4.10 86.42 -34.94
C ILE A 600 -3.43 85.49 -35.98
N ASP A 601 -2.40 85.99 -36.68
CA ASP A 601 -1.57 85.16 -37.56
C ASP A 601 -0.65 84.25 -36.74
N LEU A 602 -1.11 83.01 -36.54
CA LEU A 602 -0.37 81.94 -35.89
C LEU A 602 0.51 81.13 -36.87
N ALA A 603 0.33 81.31 -38.18
CA ALA A 603 1.01 80.52 -39.21
C ALA A 603 2.44 81.01 -39.49
N GLY A 604 2.67 82.33 -39.43
CA GLY A 604 4.01 82.92 -39.53
C GLY A 604 4.87 82.75 -38.27
N ASN A 605 4.32 82.27 -37.16
CA ASN A 605 5.01 82.23 -35.88
C ASN A 605 6.01 81.06 -35.80
N ALA A 606 7.31 81.37 -35.96
CA ALA A 606 8.38 80.39 -35.92
C ALA A 606 8.43 79.54 -34.64
N SER A 607 7.99 80.08 -33.48
CA SER A 607 7.91 79.33 -32.23
C SER A 607 6.75 78.34 -32.24
N ILE A 608 5.59 78.68 -32.83
CA ILE A 608 4.46 77.75 -33.01
C ILE A 608 4.77 76.69 -34.06
N THR A 609 5.42 77.07 -35.17
CA THR A 609 5.86 76.10 -36.19
C THR A 609 6.94 75.17 -35.65
N ASN A 610 7.87 75.66 -34.84
CA ASN A 610 8.81 74.82 -34.10
C ASN A 610 8.13 73.98 -33.02
N LEU A 611 7.08 74.46 -32.33
CA LEU A 611 6.29 73.63 -31.42
C LEU A 611 5.55 72.52 -32.18
N ASN A 612 4.87 72.83 -33.29
CA ASN A 612 4.17 71.85 -34.11
C ASN A 612 5.13 70.82 -34.71
N LYS A 613 6.34 71.25 -35.11
CA LYS A 613 7.41 70.33 -35.51
C LYS A 613 7.86 69.47 -34.32
N GLN A 614 8.21 70.07 -33.18
CA GLN A 614 8.60 69.34 -31.97
C GLN A 614 7.52 68.38 -31.47
N ILE A 615 6.23 68.71 -31.58
CA ILE A 615 5.11 67.84 -31.20
C ILE A 615 4.96 66.67 -32.18
N ASN A 616 5.19 66.89 -33.48
CA ASN A 616 5.18 65.82 -34.47
C ASN A 616 6.44 64.92 -34.41
N ASP A 617 7.59 65.50 -34.09
CA ASP A 617 8.87 64.80 -33.90
C ASP A 617 8.92 64.10 -32.52
N SER A 618 8.19 64.61 -31.51
CA SER A 618 8.05 64.01 -30.16
C SER A 618 6.83 63.08 -30.06
N LYS A 619 6.38 62.49 -31.17
CA LYS A 619 5.34 61.45 -31.17
C LYS A 619 5.82 60.19 -30.45
N ILE A 620 5.49 60.07 -29.17
CA ILE A 620 5.76 58.85 -28.40
C ILE A 620 4.83 57.73 -28.90
N HIS A 621 5.41 56.77 -29.63
CA HIS A 621 4.71 55.61 -30.18
C HIS A 621 5.00 54.30 -29.41
N TYR A 622 4.93 54.41 -28.07
CA TYR A 622 4.81 53.31 -27.08
C TYR A 622 6.05 52.51 -26.63
N PHE A 623 7.25 52.68 -27.19
CA PHE A 623 8.48 52.21 -26.53
C PHE A 623 9.72 53.04 -26.91
N SER A 624 10.81 52.91 -26.14
CA SER A 624 12.10 53.53 -26.44
C SER A 624 13.22 52.50 -26.38
N VAL A 625 14.08 52.47 -27.39
CA VAL A 625 15.28 51.63 -27.44
C VAL A 625 16.51 52.46 -27.78
N LYS A 626 17.56 52.32 -26.96
CA LYS A 626 18.86 52.92 -27.21
C LYS A 626 19.63 52.08 -28.24
N SER A 627 19.24 52.17 -29.51
CA SER A 627 20.11 51.76 -30.63
C SER A 627 20.95 52.97 -31.04
N ASP A 628 22.25 52.90 -30.80
CA ASP A 628 23.22 53.99 -30.89
C ASP A 628 23.69 54.27 -32.34
N ASN A 629 22.74 54.38 -33.26
CA ASN A 629 23.01 54.87 -34.62
C ASN A 629 21.85 55.67 -35.21
N SER A 630 21.45 56.77 -34.54
CA SER A 630 20.44 57.70 -35.06
C SER A 630 20.85 58.41 -36.36
N ALA A 631 22.13 58.31 -36.77
CA ALA A 631 22.61 58.77 -38.07
C ALA A 631 22.33 57.78 -39.22
N ASN A 632 22.01 56.51 -38.93
CA ASN A 632 21.57 55.52 -39.90
C ASN A 632 20.46 54.64 -39.30
N PRO A 633 19.18 55.06 -39.40
CA PRO A 633 18.08 54.39 -38.71
C PRO A 633 17.70 53.02 -39.29
N ALA A 634 18.22 52.63 -40.46
CA ALA A 634 17.83 51.39 -41.12
C ALA A 634 18.12 50.14 -40.25
N GLY A 635 17.07 49.38 -39.90
CA GLY A 635 17.18 48.20 -39.03
C GLY A 635 17.44 48.51 -37.55
N THR A 636 17.44 49.77 -37.12
CA THR A 636 17.60 50.14 -35.69
C THR A 636 16.29 50.04 -34.90
N ASN A 637 15.13 49.98 -35.58
CA ASN A 637 13.80 50.17 -35.03
C ASN A 637 13.61 51.55 -34.33
N TRP A 638 14.44 52.53 -34.67
CA TRP A 638 14.34 53.92 -34.20
C TRP A 638 13.04 54.59 -34.67
N ASN A 639 12.54 54.23 -35.85
CA ASN A 639 11.32 54.77 -36.43
C ASN A 639 10.05 53.99 -36.02
N ASN A 640 10.16 53.02 -35.08
CA ASN A 640 9.11 52.04 -34.77
C ASN A 640 8.66 51.19 -35.99
N ASP A 641 9.56 51.03 -36.97
CA ASP A 641 9.33 50.34 -38.25
C ASP A 641 9.35 48.80 -38.13
N GLY A 642 9.68 48.26 -36.95
CA GLY A 642 9.61 46.82 -36.66
C GLY A 642 8.20 46.28 -36.38
N ALA A 643 7.24 47.12 -36.00
CA ALA A 643 5.89 46.71 -35.59
C ALA A 643 4.91 46.80 -36.78
N THR A 644 5.11 45.95 -37.79
CA THR A 644 4.33 46.00 -39.04
C THR A 644 3.01 45.24 -39.01
N GLY A 645 2.78 44.38 -38.02
CA GLY A 645 1.52 43.64 -37.85
C GLY A 645 0.43 44.44 -37.12
N ASP A 646 -0.83 44.16 -37.45
CA ASP A 646 -2.01 44.80 -36.82
C ASP A 646 -1.99 44.64 -35.30
N LYS A 647 -1.88 45.75 -34.55
CA LYS A 647 -1.81 45.80 -33.08
C LYS A 647 -0.55 45.13 -32.48
N ALA A 648 0.52 44.97 -33.27
CA ALA A 648 1.76 44.37 -32.81
C ALA A 648 2.62 45.30 -31.92
N ILE A 649 3.62 44.72 -31.25
CA ILE A 649 4.62 45.42 -30.42
C ILE A 649 6.01 44.92 -30.83
N ALA A 650 6.89 45.80 -31.33
CA ALA A 650 8.27 45.46 -31.67
C ALA A 650 9.27 46.36 -30.95
N ILE A 651 10.16 45.77 -30.16
CA ILE A 651 11.07 46.47 -29.25
C ILE A 651 12.48 45.89 -29.40
N GLY A 652 13.40 46.65 -29.96
CA GLY A 652 14.82 46.27 -30.11
C GLY A 652 15.36 46.54 -31.50
N GLN A 653 16.70 46.65 -31.60
CA GLN A 653 17.38 46.75 -32.90
C GLN A 653 17.06 45.51 -33.75
N LYS A 654 16.58 45.71 -34.97
CA LYS A 654 16.07 44.64 -35.87
C LYS A 654 14.97 43.76 -35.27
N ALA A 655 14.25 44.21 -34.22
CA ALA A 655 13.07 43.50 -33.75
C ALA A 655 11.95 43.61 -34.78
N GLY A 656 11.29 42.51 -35.12
CA GLY A 656 10.17 42.46 -36.06
C GLY A 656 8.98 41.74 -35.47
N ALA A 657 7.83 42.42 -35.40
CA ALA A 657 6.55 41.84 -35.02
C ALA A 657 5.58 42.03 -36.20
N THR A 658 5.56 41.05 -37.10
CA THR A 658 4.95 41.21 -38.44
C THR A 658 3.57 40.56 -38.56
N GLY A 659 3.18 39.67 -37.64
CA GLY A 659 1.84 39.10 -37.57
C GLY A 659 0.89 39.92 -36.70
N THR A 660 -0.42 39.68 -36.87
CA THR A 660 -1.47 40.35 -36.11
C THR A 660 -1.32 40.09 -34.61
N SER A 661 -1.20 41.17 -33.81
CA SER A 661 -1.05 41.14 -32.34
C SER A 661 0.20 40.40 -31.84
N ASP A 662 1.24 40.33 -32.67
CA ASP A 662 2.56 39.78 -32.30
C ASP A 662 3.32 40.69 -31.32
N ILE A 663 4.19 40.08 -30.50
CA ILE A 663 5.07 40.78 -29.54
C ILE A 663 6.52 40.32 -29.74
N ALA A 664 7.40 41.21 -30.21
CA ALA A 664 8.84 40.97 -30.34
C ALA A 664 9.64 41.92 -29.43
N ILE A 665 10.47 41.38 -28.53
CA ILE A 665 11.23 42.15 -27.52
C ILE A 665 12.67 41.62 -27.40
N GLY A 666 13.60 42.30 -28.06
CA GLY A 666 15.04 41.99 -28.03
C GLY A 666 15.71 42.30 -29.37
N THR A 667 17.04 42.47 -29.36
CA THR A 667 17.81 42.64 -30.61
C THR A 667 17.64 41.43 -31.51
N GLU A 668 17.22 41.61 -32.76
CA GLU A 668 16.91 40.54 -33.73
C GLU A 668 15.78 39.57 -33.28
N ALA A 669 14.91 39.97 -32.33
CA ALA A 669 13.72 39.20 -31.99
C ALA A 669 12.69 39.24 -33.14
N GLN A 670 12.14 38.09 -33.53
CA GLN A 670 11.19 37.98 -34.65
C GLN A 670 9.92 37.24 -34.20
N ALA A 671 8.78 37.92 -34.18
CA ALA A 671 7.46 37.32 -34.14
C ALA A 671 6.81 37.54 -35.52
N THR A 672 6.40 36.47 -36.19
CA THR A 672 5.92 36.55 -37.59
C THR A 672 4.63 35.77 -37.86
N GLY A 673 4.05 35.12 -36.85
CA GLY A 673 3.01 34.12 -37.01
C GLY A 673 1.57 34.58 -36.74
N GLY A 674 1.39 35.70 -36.04
CA GLY A 674 0.11 36.14 -35.48
C GLY A 674 -0.11 35.62 -34.06
N TRP A 675 -0.47 36.51 -33.13
CA TRP A 675 -0.61 36.26 -31.70
C TRP A 675 0.64 35.64 -31.02
N GLY A 676 1.80 35.71 -31.66
CA GLY A 676 3.06 35.12 -31.21
C GLY A 676 3.89 36.05 -30.32
N VAL A 677 4.79 35.47 -29.51
CA VAL A 677 5.58 36.21 -28.51
C VAL A 677 7.05 35.79 -28.55
N ALA A 678 7.93 36.67 -29.05
CA ALA A 678 9.39 36.49 -29.09
C ALA A 678 10.09 37.44 -28.11
N ILE A 679 10.66 36.95 -27.00
CA ILE A 679 11.28 37.80 -25.95
C ILE A 679 12.72 37.34 -25.66
N GLY A 680 13.70 37.98 -26.29
CA GLY A 680 15.12 37.71 -26.15
C GLY A 680 15.90 38.09 -27.39
N GLN A 681 17.22 38.27 -27.27
CA GLN A 681 18.07 38.49 -28.44
C GLN A 681 17.98 37.28 -29.38
N ALA A 682 17.72 37.52 -30.68
CA ALA A 682 17.53 36.50 -31.70
C ALA A 682 16.44 35.45 -31.41
N ALA A 683 15.49 35.74 -30.50
CA ALA A 683 14.34 34.86 -30.23
C ALA A 683 13.35 34.90 -31.40
N LYS A 684 12.76 33.76 -31.80
CA LYS A 684 11.94 33.63 -33.01
C LYS A 684 10.66 32.83 -32.77
N ALA A 685 9.50 33.49 -32.86
CA ALA A 685 8.17 32.88 -32.83
C ALA A 685 7.56 32.96 -34.25
N LYS A 686 7.62 31.85 -35.00
CA LYS A 686 7.41 31.87 -36.46
C LYS A 686 6.00 31.56 -36.94
N ALA A 687 5.21 30.87 -36.12
CA ALA A 687 3.85 30.44 -36.44
C ALA A 687 2.83 31.01 -35.44
N SER A 688 1.55 30.85 -35.74
CA SER A 688 0.44 31.37 -34.93
C SER A 688 0.57 30.93 -33.48
N THR A 689 0.27 31.83 -32.54
CA THR A 689 0.29 31.64 -31.07
C THR A 689 1.61 31.13 -30.46
N ALA A 690 2.68 31.01 -31.26
CA ALA A 690 3.96 30.47 -30.81
C ALA A 690 4.70 31.43 -29.86
N VAL A 691 5.43 30.89 -28.89
CA VAL A 691 6.13 31.67 -27.85
C VAL A 691 7.59 31.24 -27.75
N ALA A 692 8.51 32.16 -28.02
CA ALA A 692 9.95 31.97 -27.93
C ALA A 692 10.58 32.95 -26.91
N MET A 693 11.31 32.47 -25.91
CA MET A 693 11.91 33.32 -24.86
C MET A 693 13.35 32.94 -24.49
N ALA A 694 14.16 33.97 -24.25
CA ALA A 694 15.63 33.97 -24.07
C ALA A 694 16.45 33.90 -25.38
N TYR A 695 17.78 33.99 -25.25
CA TYR A 695 18.73 34.13 -26.37
C TYR A 695 18.59 32.99 -27.37
N GLY A 696 18.28 33.30 -28.63
CA GLY A 696 18.21 32.33 -29.72
C GLY A 696 17.16 31.23 -29.57
N ALA A 697 16.13 31.42 -28.72
CA ALA A 697 15.00 30.49 -28.65
C ALA A 697 14.19 30.53 -29.95
N GLU A 698 13.75 29.38 -30.47
CA GLU A 698 13.03 29.30 -31.74
C GLU A 698 11.80 28.37 -31.64
N ALA A 699 10.61 28.96 -31.68
CA ALA A 699 9.31 28.29 -31.73
C ALA A 699 8.76 28.36 -33.17
N LYS A 700 8.67 27.21 -33.84
CA LYS A 700 8.44 27.09 -35.28
C LYS A 700 7.01 26.66 -35.65
N GLY A 701 6.38 25.80 -34.85
CA GLY A 701 5.02 25.32 -35.08
C GLY A 701 3.97 26.17 -34.38
N ALA A 702 2.70 26.02 -34.78
CA ALA A 702 1.56 26.66 -34.15
C ALA A 702 1.44 26.23 -32.68
N ASN A 703 0.98 27.13 -31.80
CA ASN A 703 0.91 26.94 -30.33
C ASN A 703 2.25 26.60 -29.62
N SER A 704 3.37 26.46 -30.34
CA SER A 704 4.61 25.90 -29.79
C SER A 704 5.33 26.83 -28.81
N LEU A 705 6.03 26.25 -27.83
CA LEU A 705 6.60 26.96 -26.69
C LEU A 705 8.11 26.67 -26.51
N ALA A 706 8.98 27.60 -26.84
CA ALA A 706 10.44 27.50 -26.65
C ALA A 706 10.93 28.50 -25.59
N ILE A 707 11.29 28.03 -24.40
CA ILE A 707 11.82 28.88 -23.30
C ILE A 707 13.21 28.39 -22.88
N GLY A 708 14.25 29.12 -23.27
CA GLY A 708 15.62 28.80 -22.90
C GLY A 708 16.66 29.34 -23.88
N ILE A 709 17.91 29.38 -23.45
CA ILE A 709 19.02 29.76 -24.34
C ILE A 709 19.14 28.68 -25.41
N LEU A 710 18.95 29.02 -26.69
CA LEU A 710 18.99 28.10 -27.83
C LEU A 710 17.98 26.93 -27.74
N SER A 711 16.83 27.12 -27.08
CA SER A 711 15.73 26.13 -27.09
C SER A 711 14.98 26.13 -28.42
N GLU A 712 14.61 24.97 -28.94
CA GLU A 712 13.89 24.81 -30.21
C GLU A 712 12.60 23.99 -30.02
N ALA A 713 11.45 24.52 -30.42
CA ALA A 713 10.19 23.80 -30.53
C ALA A 713 9.78 23.81 -32.01
N LYS A 714 9.90 22.67 -32.70
CA LYS A 714 9.94 22.59 -34.18
C LYS A 714 8.57 22.48 -34.85
N THR A 715 7.63 21.88 -34.15
CA THR A 715 6.36 21.32 -34.64
C THR A 715 5.20 21.89 -33.86
N ASP A 716 3.98 21.68 -34.35
CA ASP A 716 2.77 22.21 -33.71
C ASP A 716 2.57 21.57 -32.32
N ASP A 717 2.04 22.36 -31.39
CA ASP A 717 1.86 22.06 -29.96
C ASP A 717 3.12 21.61 -29.18
N SER A 718 4.30 21.57 -29.82
CA SER A 718 5.56 21.14 -29.19
C SER A 718 6.11 22.16 -28.18
N THR A 719 6.75 21.67 -27.12
CA THR A 719 7.23 22.50 -25.99
C THR A 719 8.65 22.13 -25.59
N ALA A 720 9.56 23.11 -25.61
CA ALA A 720 10.95 23.01 -25.19
C ALA A 720 11.27 24.01 -24.08
N TYR A 721 11.64 23.53 -22.89
CA TYR A 721 11.96 24.34 -21.71
C TYR A 721 13.36 24.01 -21.16
N GLY A 722 14.33 24.90 -21.37
CA GLY A 722 15.70 24.79 -20.89
C GLY A 722 16.77 25.20 -21.91
N ARG A 723 18.02 25.38 -21.46
CA ARG A 723 19.15 25.69 -22.36
C ARG A 723 19.34 24.52 -23.33
N GLU A 724 19.31 24.77 -24.64
CA GLU A 724 19.47 23.77 -25.71
C GLU A 724 18.43 22.64 -25.64
N ALA A 725 17.26 22.87 -25.02
CA ALA A 725 16.12 21.95 -25.07
C ALA A 725 15.54 21.92 -26.49
N LYS A 726 15.29 20.73 -27.05
CA LYS A 726 14.83 20.54 -28.43
C LYS A 726 13.62 19.63 -28.48
N ALA A 727 12.43 20.18 -28.68
CA ALA A 727 11.23 19.43 -29.04
C ALA A 727 11.11 19.42 -30.58
N LEU A 728 11.33 18.26 -31.19
CA LEU A 728 11.51 18.09 -32.64
C LEU A 728 10.44 17.19 -33.28
N GLY A 729 9.82 16.31 -32.50
CA GLY A 729 8.66 15.51 -32.89
C GLY A 729 7.34 16.25 -32.70
N ASP A 730 6.30 15.80 -33.40
CA ASP A 730 4.93 16.34 -33.30
C ASP A 730 4.40 16.23 -31.85
N VAL A 731 3.79 17.28 -31.30
CA VAL A 731 3.29 17.34 -29.90
C VAL A 731 4.34 16.92 -28.84
N ALA A 732 5.64 17.07 -29.12
CA ALA A 732 6.71 16.60 -28.23
C ALA A 732 7.03 17.60 -27.10
N LEU A 733 7.40 17.09 -25.93
CA LEU A 733 7.74 17.85 -24.73
C LEU A 733 9.18 17.58 -24.28
N ALA A 734 10.01 18.62 -24.20
CA ALA A 734 11.42 18.54 -23.82
C ALA A 734 11.75 19.53 -22.67
N VAL A 735 11.99 19.05 -21.45
CA VAL A 735 12.16 19.87 -20.23
C VAL A 735 13.48 19.55 -19.52
N GLY A 736 14.45 20.45 -19.65
CA GLY A 736 15.78 20.31 -19.07
C GLY A 736 16.84 20.95 -19.94
N ALA A 737 18.08 21.03 -19.46
CA ALA A 737 19.18 21.47 -20.31
C ALA A 737 19.65 20.34 -21.24
N GLN A 738 19.85 20.65 -22.51
CA GLN A 738 20.30 19.73 -23.57
C GLN A 738 19.38 18.51 -23.79
N THR A 739 18.07 18.65 -23.53
CA THR A 739 17.07 17.62 -23.84
C THR A 739 16.77 17.56 -25.35
N LYS A 740 16.41 16.38 -25.86
CA LYS A 740 16.02 16.19 -27.26
C LYS A 740 14.84 15.23 -27.39
N ALA A 741 13.68 15.71 -27.81
CA ALA A 741 12.47 14.91 -27.99
C ALA A 741 12.13 14.82 -29.49
N GLU A 742 12.66 13.80 -30.18
CA GLU A 742 12.38 13.61 -31.62
C GLU A 742 11.14 12.77 -31.91
N GLY A 743 10.76 11.85 -31.03
CA GLY A 743 9.57 11.03 -31.22
C GLY A 743 8.29 11.86 -31.11
N ASN A 744 7.30 11.58 -31.96
CA ASN A 744 5.99 12.25 -31.85
C ASN A 744 5.29 11.84 -30.56
N HIS A 745 4.60 12.76 -29.90
CA HIS A 745 3.99 12.60 -28.58
C HIS A 745 4.97 12.16 -27.47
N SER A 746 6.28 12.36 -27.66
CA SER A 746 7.30 11.98 -26.66
C SER A 746 7.43 13.03 -25.54
N SER A 747 7.73 12.55 -24.33
CA SER A 747 7.84 13.34 -23.10
C SER A 747 9.20 13.14 -22.44
N VAL A 748 10.02 14.18 -22.42
CA VAL A 748 11.46 14.09 -22.13
C VAL A 748 11.87 15.08 -21.04
N PHE A 749 12.36 14.58 -19.91
CA PHE A 749 12.69 15.37 -18.72
C PHE A 749 14.09 15.07 -18.18
N GLY A 750 14.90 16.11 -17.90
CA GLY A 750 16.19 16.00 -17.23
C GLY A 750 17.42 16.32 -18.09
N TYR A 751 18.57 16.55 -17.46
CA TYR A 751 19.79 16.98 -18.18
C TYR A 751 20.28 15.91 -19.18
N LYS A 752 20.37 16.26 -20.47
CA LYS A 752 20.69 15.33 -21.56
C LYS A 752 19.77 14.10 -21.67
N ALA A 753 18.49 14.21 -21.26
CA ALA A 753 17.49 13.19 -21.59
C ALA A 753 17.11 13.30 -23.07
N THR A 754 16.99 12.17 -23.78
CA THR A 754 16.85 12.16 -25.25
C THR A 754 15.97 11.02 -25.76
N THR A 755 15.15 11.28 -26.77
CA THR A 755 14.40 10.28 -27.52
C THR A 755 14.60 10.46 -29.03
N ASP A 756 14.80 9.36 -29.75
CA ASP A 756 14.97 9.34 -31.20
C ASP A 756 13.61 9.39 -31.93
N SER A 757 13.62 9.74 -33.22
CA SER A 757 12.40 9.89 -34.04
C SER A 757 11.46 8.67 -34.10
N SER A 758 11.92 7.46 -33.80
CA SER A 758 11.10 6.25 -33.69
C SER A 758 10.35 6.10 -32.36
N ALA A 759 10.70 6.90 -31.34
CA ALA A 759 10.19 6.80 -29.97
C ALA A 759 8.82 7.47 -29.78
N TRP A 760 7.85 7.08 -30.61
CA TRP A 760 6.49 7.63 -30.56
C TRP A 760 5.80 7.28 -29.24
N ASN A 761 5.12 8.23 -28.61
CA ASN A 761 4.60 8.13 -27.24
C ASN A 761 5.68 7.87 -26.16
N GLY A 762 6.98 8.04 -26.49
CA GLY A 762 8.08 7.63 -25.63
C GLY A 762 8.30 8.56 -24.42
N THR A 763 8.48 8.00 -23.22
CA THR A 763 8.66 8.78 -21.98
C THR A 763 10.05 8.59 -21.34
N ALA A 764 10.92 9.59 -21.48
CA ALA A 764 12.30 9.57 -20.97
C ALA A 764 12.48 10.55 -19.81
N ILE A 765 12.73 10.07 -18.59
CA ILE A 765 12.83 10.91 -17.38
C ILE A 765 14.10 10.59 -16.59
N GLY A 766 15.05 11.51 -16.57
CA GLY A 766 16.28 11.43 -15.77
C GLY A 766 17.51 11.92 -16.52
N ARG A 767 18.59 12.23 -15.79
CA ARG A 767 19.83 12.68 -16.42
C ARG A 767 20.39 11.57 -17.32
N GLY A 768 20.49 11.83 -18.62
CA GLY A 768 20.97 10.86 -19.61
C GLY A 768 20.01 9.71 -19.90
N ALA A 769 18.72 9.82 -19.58
CA ALA A 769 17.73 8.83 -19.98
C ALA A 769 17.56 8.80 -21.52
N TYR A 770 17.48 7.62 -22.12
CA TYR A 770 17.49 7.43 -23.58
C TYR A 770 16.39 6.46 -24.05
N ILE A 771 15.66 6.83 -25.10
CA ILE A 771 14.80 5.92 -25.86
C ILE A 771 15.11 6.05 -27.35
N GLY A 772 15.68 5.01 -27.96
CA GLY A 772 16.14 5.08 -29.33
C GLY A 772 16.89 3.84 -29.77
N LYS A 773 17.24 3.74 -31.05
CA LYS A 773 17.83 2.52 -31.62
C LYS A 773 19.23 2.29 -31.06
N GLN A 774 19.57 1.05 -30.70
CA GLN A 774 20.95 0.75 -30.29
C GLN A 774 21.92 1.08 -31.44
N ALA A 775 22.99 1.82 -31.13
CA ALA A 775 23.97 2.23 -32.13
C ALA A 775 24.81 1.04 -32.59
N ALA A 776 24.90 0.84 -33.91
CA ALA A 776 25.61 -0.28 -34.52
C ALA A 776 27.15 -0.22 -34.36
N ASP A 777 27.70 0.91 -33.91
CA ASP A 777 29.13 1.15 -33.75
C ASP A 777 29.68 0.82 -32.34
N GLY A 778 28.83 0.35 -31.42
CA GLY A 778 29.22 0.02 -30.05
C GLY A 778 29.51 1.21 -29.13
N THR A 779 29.29 2.46 -29.57
CA THR A 779 29.49 3.65 -28.72
C THR A 779 28.40 3.81 -27.65
N THR A 780 27.27 3.11 -27.79
CA THR A 780 26.33 2.83 -26.69
C THR A 780 26.82 1.65 -25.84
N PRO A 781 26.88 1.76 -24.49
CA PRO A 781 27.42 0.72 -23.62
C PRO A 781 26.78 -0.68 -23.78
N ASP A 782 27.55 -1.53 -24.43
CA ASP A 782 27.46 -2.98 -24.62
C ASP A 782 26.12 -3.65 -25.00
N THR A 783 26.05 -3.87 -26.32
CA THR A 783 25.31 -4.85 -27.14
C THR A 783 24.22 -5.76 -26.54
N GLY A 784 23.13 -5.83 -27.32
CA GLY A 784 22.18 -6.94 -27.37
C GLY A 784 21.14 -6.74 -28.48
N VAL A 785 21.57 -6.52 -29.75
CA VAL A 785 20.65 -6.22 -30.86
C VAL A 785 20.19 -7.50 -31.57
N SER A 786 18.90 -7.57 -31.88
CA SER A 786 18.19 -8.71 -32.48
C SER A 786 18.78 -9.24 -33.79
N ASN A 787 18.82 -10.57 -33.94
CA ASN A 787 18.75 -11.26 -35.24
C ASN A 787 17.39 -11.95 -35.38
N ASN A 788 16.37 -11.17 -35.75
CA ASN A 788 14.97 -11.59 -35.91
C ASN A 788 14.80 -12.91 -36.69
N TYR A 789 14.36 -13.98 -36.01
CA TYR A 789 13.77 -15.15 -36.69
C TYR A 789 12.76 -15.94 -35.86
N TYR A 790 11.49 -15.77 -36.25
CA TYR A 790 10.34 -16.70 -36.21
C TYR A 790 9.22 -16.51 -35.16
N THR A 791 8.01 -16.62 -35.69
CA THR A 791 6.72 -16.23 -35.08
C THR A 791 6.06 -17.34 -34.29
N PRO A 792 5.34 -16.96 -33.22
CA PRO A 792 3.90 -17.22 -33.18
C PRO A 792 3.08 -15.94 -33.40
N VAL A 793 2.12 -15.98 -34.33
CA VAL A 793 1.04 -14.99 -34.46
C VAL A 793 -0.05 -15.29 -33.40
N ASP A 794 -0.85 -14.34 -32.89
CA ASP A 794 -1.67 -13.36 -33.63
C ASP A 794 -1.57 -11.89 -33.16
N ASP A 795 -1.38 -10.99 -34.15
CA ASP A 795 -1.99 -9.65 -34.29
C ASP A 795 -1.89 -8.56 -33.17
N ASP A 796 -0.76 -8.41 -32.45
CA ASP A 796 -0.52 -7.18 -31.63
C ASP A 796 0.95 -6.64 -31.67
N THR A 797 1.87 -7.31 -32.37
CA THR A 797 3.33 -7.06 -32.25
C THR A 797 4.11 -6.84 -33.55
N VAL A 798 3.44 -6.61 -34.70
CA VAL A 798 4.15 -6.22 -35.93
C VAL A 798 4.64 -4.77 -35.80
N VAL A 799 5.94 -4.62 -35.53
CA VAL A 799 6.60 -3.30 -35.45
C VAL A 799 6.59 -2.62 -36.82
N GLU A 800 5.70 -1.64 -36.99
CA GLU A 800 5.69 -0.71 -38.11
C GLU A 800 7.11 -0.13 -38.37
N ALA A 801 7.55 -0.07 -39.62
CA ALA A 801 8.84 0.50 -39.98
C ALA A 801 8.96 1.98 -39.50
N GLY A 802 10.03 2.31 -38.77
CA GLY A 802 10.18 3.62 -38.14
C GLY A 802 9.47 3.79 -36.78
N LYS A 803 8.89 2.72 -36.20
CA LYS A 803 8.29 2.72 -34.84
C LYS A 803 9.05 1.84 -33.86
N GLU A 804 10.33 1.55 -34.11
CA GLU A 804 11.09 0.50 -33.41
C GLU A 804 11.28 0.76 -31.91
N THR A 805 10.95 1.96 -31.42
CA THR A 805 10.93 2.32 -29.98
C THR A 805 9.62 2.97 -29.51
N LYS A 806 8.52 2.76 -30.24
CA LYS A 806 7.16 3.27 -29.92
C LYS A 806 6.65 2.70 -28.60
N ASN A 807 5.90 3.52 -27.85
CA ASN A 807 5.30 3.24 -26.53
C ASN A 807 6.30 2.97 -25.39
N SER A 808 7.61 3.18 -25.61
CA SER A 808 8.63 2.79 -24.63
C SER A 808 8.91 3.85 -23.56
N THR A 809 9.41 3.43 -22.40
CA THR A 809 9.62 4.26 -21.20
C THR A 809 11.02 4.03 -20.62
N ALA A 810 11.73 5.11 -20.31
CA ALA A 810 13.06 5.07 -19.69
C ALA A 810 13.16 6.09 -18.54
N VAL A 811 13.09 5.62 -17.29
CA VAL A 811 13.02 6.47 -16.09
C VAL A 811 14.19 6.14 -15.13
N GLY A 812 15.14 7.07 -15.02
CA GLY A 812 16.30 6.96 -14.14
C GLY A 812 17.52 7.71 -14.65
N PHE A 813 18.55 7.84 -13.81
CA PHE A 813 19.88 8.29 -14.26
C PHE A 813 20.44 7.27 -15.26
N GLY A 814 20.61 7.65 -16.52
CA GLY A 814 21.16 6.77 -17.55
C GLY A 814 20.30 5.54 -17.89
N ALA A 815 18.99 5.56 -17.61
CA ALA A 815 18.07 4.48 -18.04
C ALA A 815 17.92 4.47 -19.56
N LYS A 816 17.85 3.29 -20.19
CA LYS A 816 17.83 3.13 -21.66
C LYS A 816 16.78 2.13 -22.13
N SER A 817 16.16 2.44 -23.26
CA SER A 817 15.18 1.57 -23.90
C SER A 817 15.42 1.54 -25.42
N PHE A 818 15.62 0.35 -25.99
CA PHE A 818 16.08 0.18 -27.37
C PHE A 818 15.07 -0.47 -28.34
N GLY A 819 13.93 -0.96 -27.83
CA GLY A 819 12.89 -1.65 -28.59
C GLY A 819 11.47 -1.16 -28.29
N TYR A 820 10.48 -1.87 -28.85
CA TYR A 820 9.05 -1.53 -28.87
C TYR A 820 8.33 -1.90 -27.57
N GLN A 821 7.47 -1.02 -27.03
CA GLN A 821 6.71 -1.22 -25.78
C GLN A 821 7.56 -1.55 -24.53
N ASN A 822 8.81 -1.10 -24.50
CA ASN A 822 9.77 -1.44 -23.44
C ASN A 822 9.65 -0.54 -22.21
N THR A 823 9.99 -1.09 -21.03
CA THR A 823 10.01 -0.34 -19.76
C THR A 823 11.34 -0.50 -19.04
N ALA A 824 12.16 0.55 -19.01
CA ALA A 824 13.38 0.64 -18.19
C ALA A 824 13.17 1.61 -17.01
N LEU A 825 13.18 1.10 -15.77
CA LEU A 825 12.93 1.88 -14.56
C LEU A 825 14.04 1.64 -13.51
N GLY A 826 14.96 2.60 -13.40
CA GLY A 826 16.06 2.57 -12.44
C GLY A 826 17.33 3.23 -12.98
N ALA A 827 18.27 3.56 -12.09
CA ALA A 827 19.54 4.13 -12.52
C ALA A 827 20.35 3.08 -13.30
N GLY A 828 20.61 3.35 -14.59
CA GLY A 828 21.26 2.42 -15.51
C GLY A 828 20.44 1.19 -15.91
N ALA A 829 19.10 1.20 -15.71
CA ALA A 829 18.25 0.12 -16.23
C ALA A 829 18.26 0.09 -17.77
N GLU A 830 18.30 -1.09 -18.39
CA GLU A 830 18.36 -1.25 -19.85
C GLU A 830 17.37 -2.33 -20.36
N ALA A 831 16.53 -1.98 -21.34
CA ALA A 831 15.53 -2.86 -21.96
C ALA A 831 15.69 -2.87 -23.49
N PHE A 832 15.99 -4.04 -24.10
CA PHE A 832 16.48 -4.13 -25.48
C PHE A 832 15.42 -4.52 -26.51
N ASP A 833 15.07 -5.81 -26.61
CA ASP A 833 14.12 -6.32 -27.59
C ASP A 833 12.66 -5.99 -27.19
N THR A 834 11.70 -6.41 -27.98
CA THR A 834 10.26 -6.08 -27.90
C THR A 834 9.61 -6.52 -26.59
N ASN A 835 8.78 -5.64 -26.03
CA ASN A 835 8.01 -5.81 -24.79
C ASN A 835 8.87 -6.21 -23.58
N THR A 836 10.11 -5.72 -23.51
CA THR A 836 11.03 -6.01 -22.40
C THR A 836 10.87 -5.07 -21.22
N VAL A 837 10.99 -5.62 -20.00
CA VAL A 837 10.80 -4.90 -18.74
C VAL A 837 12.04 -5.04 -17.86
N ALA A 838 12.73 -3.94 -17.58
CA ALA A 838 13.91 -3.87 -16.73
C ALA A 838 13.69 -2.88 -15.57
N VAL A 839 13.41 -3.39 -14.37
CA VAL A 839 13.10 -2.58 -13.18
C VAL A 839 14.15 -2.82 -12.09
N GLY A 840 15.06 -1.86 -11.90
CA GLY A 840 16.13 -1.94 -10.91
C GLY A 840 17.34 -1.08 -11.27
N VAL A 841 18.24 -0.87 -10.29
CA VAL A 841 19.53 -0.23 -10.57
C VAL A 841 20.40 -1.21 -11.37
N MET A 842 20.80 -0.82 -12.59
CA MET A 842 21.56 -1.64 -13.53
C MET A 842 20.88 -2.97 -13.93
N SER A 843 19.55 -3.08 -13.87
CA SER A 843 18.80 -4.24 -14.39
C SER A 843 18.82 -4.28 -15.92
N LYS A 844 18.93 -5.46 -16.54
CA LYS A 844 19.08 -5.63 -18.00
C LYS A 844 18.16 -6.72 -18.56
N ALA A 845 17.13 -6.34 -19.31
CA ALA A 845 16.24 -7.25 -20.02
C ALA A 845 16.56 -7.21 -21.52
N ILE A 846 17.14 -8.30 -22.05
CA ILE A 846 17.69 -8.35 -23.41
C ILE A 846 16.76 -9.06 -24.39
N GLY A 847 16.38 -10.30 -24.12
CA GLY A 847 15.62 -11.13 -25.07
C GLY A 847 14.17 -10.68 -25.25
N HIS A 848 13.54 -11.03 -26.38
CA HIS A 848 12.14 -10.73 -26.68
C HIS A 848 11.20 -11.20 -25.53
N TYR A 849 10.28 -10.35 -25.08
CA TYR A 849 9.43 -10.55 -23.88
C TYR A 849 10.18 -10.78 -22.53
N ALA A 850 11.48 -10.49 -22.44
CA ALA A 850 12.25 -10.72 -21.20
C ALA A 850 11.92 -9.71 -20.08
N ASN A 851 11.96 -10.21 -18.84
CA ASN A 851 11.58 -9.51 -17.63
C ASN A 851 12.72 -9.57 -16.59
N ALA A 852 13.28 -8.43 -16.17
CA ALA A 852 14.36 -8.32 -15.20
C ALA A 852 14.00 -7.36 -14.05
N PHE A 853 13.73 -7.91 -12.87
CA PHE A 853 13.34 -7.16 -11.66
C PHE A 853 14.39 -7.31 -10.56
N GLY A 854 14.98 -6.19 -10.12
CA GLY A 854 15.98 -6.13 -9.06
C GLY A 854 17.30 -5.50 -9.50
N LYS A 855 18.12 -5.08 -8.53
CA LYS A 855 19.46 -4.52 -8.80
C LYS A 855 20.30 -5.53 -9.57
N GLN A 856 20.82 -5.16 -10.73
CA GLN A 856 21.67 -6.03 -11.56
C GLN A 856 21.00 -7.37 -11.98
N ALA A 857 19.67 -7.47 -11.91
CA ALA A 857 18.92 -8.58 -12.49
C ALA A 857 19.10 -8.60 -14.01
N ARG A 858 19.24 -9.78 -14.63
CA ARG A 858 19.57 -9.92 -16.05
C ARG A 858 18.80 -11.08 -16.69
N ALA A 859 17.93 -10.75 -17.64
CA ALA A 859 17.13 -11.71 -18.39
C ALA A 859 17.53 -11.64 -19.87
N GLU A 860 18.20 -12.67 -20.38
CA GLU A 860 18.77 -12.67 -21.75
C GLU A 860 18.06 -13.56 -22.75
N GLY A 861 17.29 -14.55 -22.28
CA GLY A 861 16.53 -15.42 -23.17
C GLY A 861 15.23 -14.75 -23.61
N GLU A 862 14.73 -15.14 -24.78
CA GLU A 862 13.33 -14.95 -25.13
C GLU A 862 12.42 -15.50 -24.01
N ASN A 863 11.33 -14.80 -23.67
CA ASN A 863 10.39 -15.18 -22.61
C ASN A 863 11.03 -15.40 -21.22
N SER A 864 12.26 -14.94 -20.99
CA SER A 864 12.99 -15.21 -19.74
C SER A 864 12.65 -14.22 -18.62
N THR A 865 12.68 -14.68 -17.37
CA THR A 865 12.31 -13.87 -16.19
C THR A 865 13.36 -13.98 -15.08
N ALA A 866 14.04 -12.87 -14.76
CA ALA A 866 15.01 -12.77 -13.67
C ALA A 866 14.48 -11.84 -12.57
N ILE A 867 14.30 -12.35 -11.35
CA ILE A 867 13.76 -11.62 -10.20
C ILE A 867 14.69 -11.81 -9.01
N GLY A 868 15.42 -10.77 -8.64
CA GLY A 868 16.38 -10.78 -7.52
C GLY A 868 17.61 -9.93 -7.80
N HIS A 869 18.39 -9.63 -6.76
CA HIS A 869 19.71 -9.01 -6.94
C HIS A 869 20.65 -10.02 -7.63
N PHE A 870 21.33 -9.61 -8.72
CA PHE A 870 22.15 -10.49 -9.56
C PHE A 870 21.45 -11.76 -10.13
N ALA A 871 20.11 -11.85 -10.14
CA ALA A 871 19.41 -12.96 -10.78
C ALA A 871 19.71 -13.00 -12.29
N ARG A 872 20.00 -14.17 -12.86
CA ARG A 872 20.46 -14.36 -14.25
C ARG A 872 19.70 -15.47 -14.98
N ALA A 873 18.68 -15.10 -15.76
CA ALA A 873 17.96 -16.03 -16.63
C ALA A 873 18.51 -15.94 -18.06
N LEU A 874 19.32 -16.92 -18.52
CA LEU A 874 20.12 -16.75 -19.75
C LEU A 874 19.54 -17.41 -21.01
N GLY A 875 18.87 -18.56 -20.88
CA GLY A 875 18.23 -19.27 -22.00
C GLY A 875 16.75 -18.96 -22.18
N ALA A 876 16.18 -19.40 -23.30
CA ALA A 876 14.81 -19.15 -23.69
C ALA A 876 13.80 -19.82 -22.75
N SER A 877 12.70 -19.14 -22.45
CA SER A 877 11.64 -19.56 -21.53
C SER A 877 12.13 -19.96 -20.13
N SER A 878 13.27 -19.40 -19.69
CA SER A 878 13.90 -19.73 -18.40
C SER A 878 13.64 -18.67 -17.32
N MET A 879 13.56 -19.08 -16.07
CA MET A 879 13.26 -18.25 -14.91
C MET A 879 14.32 -18.37 -13.82
N ALA A 880 14.73 -17.24 -13.23
CA ALA A 880 15.64 -17.16 -12.10
C ALA A 880 15.03 -16.27 -11.00
N LEU A 881 14.48 -16.87 -9.95
CA LEU A 881 13.83 -16.21 -8.82
C LEU A 881 14.68 -16.38 -7.56
N GLY A 882 15.45 -15.35 -7.21
CA GLY A 882 16.31 -15.32 -6.03
C GLY A 882 17.58 -14.48 -6.23
N ASP A 883 18.12 -13.97 -5.12
CA ASP A 883 19.44 -13.33 -5.08
C ASP A 883 20.53 -14.31 -5.55
N TYR A 884 21.29 -13.94 -6.60
CA TYR A 884 22.23 -14.81 -7.34
C TYR A 884 21.64 -16.09 -7.97
N ALA A 885 20.32 -16.21 -8.15
CA ALA A 885 19.74 -17.34 -8.90
C ALA A 885 20.17 -17.31 -10.37
N ILE A 886 20.53 -18.46 -10.97
CA ILE A 886 21.08 -18.51 -12.34
C ILE A 886 20.64 -19.73 -13.16
N THR A 887 20.33 -19.50 -14.44
CA THR A 887 20.16 -20.55 -15.46
C THR A 887 21.30 -20.46 -16.48
N SER A 888 22.31 -21.31 -16.33
CA SER A 888 23.50 -21.37 -17.20
C SER A 888 24.12 -22.77 -17.14
N THR A 889 24.84 -23.20 -18.18
CA THR A 889 25.72 -24.38 -18.09
C THR A 889 26.71 -24.27 -16.91
N MET A 890 27.27 -25.40 -16.47
CA MET A 890 28.10 -25.47 -15.25
C MET A 890 29.33 -24.57 -15.29
N ASP A 891 30.00 -24.50 -16.44
CA ASP A 891 31.13 -23.61 -16.72
C ASP A 891 30.73 -22.11 -16.79
N GLY A 892 29.43 -21.81 -16.87
CA GLY A 892 28.87 -20.46 -16.92
C GLY A 892 28.94 -19.79 -18.30
N THR A 893 29.37 -20.48 -19.35
CA THR A 893 29.54 -19.90 -20.70
C THR A 893 28.29 -20.05 -21.58
N GLY A 894 27.50 -21.10 -21.35
CA GLY A 894 26.34 -21.48 -22.14
C GLY A 894 24.99 -21.16 -21.48
N LYS A 895 23.96 -21.12 -22.33
CA LYS A 895 22.56 -20.90 -21.96
C LYS A 895 21.87 -22.25 -21.75
N VAL A 896 20.91 -22.32 -20.82
CA VAL A 896 19.99 -23.47 -20.67
C VAL A 896 18.54 -22.98 -20.69
N ASN A 897 17.72 -23.68 -21.46
CA ASN A 897 16.37 -23.29 -21.88
C ASN A 897 15.29 -24.05 -21.10
N GLN A 898 14.09 -23.49 -21.03
CA GLN A 898 12.93 -24.02 -20.29
C GLN A 898 13.25 -24.32 -18.81
N SER A 899 14.21 -23.59 -18.23
CA SER A 899 14.84 -23.94 -16.94
C SER A 899 14.49 -22.95 -15.83
N VAL A 900 14.29 -23.45 -14.61
CA VAL A 900 13.75 -22.66 -13.50
C VAL A 900 14.63 -22.78 -12.24
N ALA A 901 15.26 -21.69 -11.82
CA ALA A 901 15.97 -21.58 -10.55
C ALA A 901 15.11 -20.84 -9.52
N LEU A 902 14.66 -21.52 -8.45
CA LEU A 902 13.82 -20.98 -7.38
C LEU A 902 14.56 -21.01 -6.03
N GLY A 903 15.19 -19.90 -5.67
CA GLY A 903 15.92 -19.73 -4.41
C GLY A 903 17.21 -18.93 -4.59
N SER A 904 17.68 -18.30 -3.51
CA SER A 904 18.97 -17.60 -3.56
C SER A 904 20.12 -18.58 -3.87
N HIS A 905 21.03 -18.18 -4.75
CA HIS A 905 22.13 -19.02 -5.24
C HIS A 905 21.69 -20.37 -5.87
N ALA A 906 20.41 -20.54 -6.23
CA ALA A 906 19.95 -21.72 -6.97
C ALA A 906 20.47 -21.68 -8.41
N ARG A 907 20.97 -22.82 -8.91
CA ARG A 907 21.52 -22.96 -10.26
C ARG A 907 20.84 -24.07 -11.05
N VAL A 908 20.46 -23.77 -12.29
CA VAL A 908 20.11 -24.80 -13.27
C VAL A 908 21.15 -24.80 -14.39
N ALA A 909 21.66 -25.98 -14.72
CA ALA A 909 22.72 -26.22 -15.68
C ALA A 909 22.44 -27.37 -16.67
N ALA A 910 21.17 -27.75 -16.82
CA ALA A 910 20.63 -28.57 -17.91
C ALA A 910 19.30 -27.95 -18.39
N ASP A 911 18.87 -28.28 -19.61
CA ASP A 911 17.58 -27.81 -20.15
C ASP A 911 16.39 -28.45 -19.40
N ASN A 912 15.21 -27.84 -19.53
CA ASN A 912 13.92 -28.31 -18.99
C ASN A 912 13.93 -28.66 -17.48
N SER A 913 14.83 -28.05 -16.70
CA SER A 913 15.18 -28.48 -15.34
C SER A 913 14.83 -27.44 -14.26
N LEU A 914 14.55 -27.90 -13.04
CA LEU A 914 14.12 -27.08 -11.91
C LEU A 914 15.05 -27.26 -10.71
N ALA A 915 15.68 -26.18 -10.23
CA ALA A 915 16.41 -26.14 -8.97
C ALA A 915 15.58 -25.43 -7.90
N LEU A 916 15.27 -26.10 -6.80
CA LEU A 916 14.40 -25.59 -5.73
C LEU A 916 15.14 -25.51 -4.38
N GLY A 917 15.32 -24.28 -3.88
CA GLY A 917 15.93 -23.95 -2.60
C GLY A 917 17.34 -23.35 -2.69
N TYR A 918 17.80 -22.78 -1.56
CA TYR A 918 19.12 -22.16 -1.43
C TYR A 918 20.27 -23.12 -1.79
N ASN A 919 21.22 -22.68 -2.63
CA ASN A 919 22.32 -23.49 -3.18
C ASN A 919 21.90 -24.78 -3.95
N SER A 920 20.63 -24.95 -4.33
CA SER A 920 20.21 -26.12 -5.10
C SER A 920 20.79 -26.08 -6.52
N LEU A 921 21.28 -27.23 -6.99
CA LEU A 921 21.82 -27.42 -8.35
C LEU A 921 20.99 -28.48 -9.08
N ALA A 922 20.37 -28.09 -10.19
CA ALA A 922 19.81 -29.02 -11.17
C ALA A 922 20.78 -29.14 -12.35
N SER A 923 21.45 -30.28 -12.46
CA SER A 923 22.37 -30.62 -13.55
C SER A 923 22.26 -32.09 -13.88
N ILE A 924 22.34 -32.44 -15.16
CA ILE A 924 22.49 -33.80 -15.65
C ILE A 924 23.94 -33.93 -16.11
N ALA A 925 24.68 -34.93 -15.63
CA ALA A 925 26.03 -35.20 -16.10
C ALA A 925 26.01 -36.13 -17.32
N ASP A 926 27.02 -36.04 -18.18
CA ASP A 926 27.09 -36.83 -19.42
C ASP A 926 27.28 -38.34 -19.17
N ASP A 927 27.61 -38.74 -17.94
CA ASP A 927 27.85 -40.13 -17.50
C ASP A 927 26.69 -40.74 -16.68
N VAL A 928 25.53 -40.07 -16.61
CA VAL A 928 24.34 -40.63 -15.94
C VAL A 928 23.76 -41.77 -16.77
N ASP A 929 23.66 -42.96 -16.18
CA ASP A 929 22.96 -44.12 -16.75
C ASP A 929 21.57 -43.70 -17.27
N THR A 930 21.33 -43.93 -18.57
CA THR A 930 20.03 -43.63 -19.21
C THR A 930 18.95 -44.66 -18.86
N GLU A 931 19.20 -45.59 -17.94
CA GLU A 931 18.24 -46.57 -17.44
C GLU A 931 18.19 -46.58 -15.91
N ALA A 932 16.99 -46.56 -15.34
CA ALA A 932 16.81 -46.68 -13.89
C ALA A 932 17.31 -48.04 -13.36
N TYR A 933 18.11 -48.01 -12.30
CA TYR A 933 18.92 -49.14 -11.81
C TYR A 933 18.17 -50.48 -11.70
N LEU A 934 16.92 -50.45 -11.19
CA LEU A 934 16.08 -51.63 -10.98
C LEU A 934 15.02 -51.87 -12.07
N SER A 935 14.29 -50.83 -12.51
CA SER A 935 13.17 -50.99 -13.47
C SER A 935 13.61 -51.06 -14.93
N LYS A 936 14.84 -50.64 -15.25
CA LYS A 936 15.35 -50.45 -16.63
C LYS A 936 14.50 -49.48 -17.48
N GLU A 937 13.78 -48.58 -16.81
CA GLU A 937 13.05 -47.50 -17.46
C GLU A 937 14.03 -46.45 -18.01
N ALA A 938 13.82 -46.04 -19.27
CA ALA A 938 14.74 -45.17 -19.98
C ALA A 938 14.52 -43.68 -19.66
N PHE A 939 15.56 -43.00 -19.19
CA PHE A 939 15.60 -41.55 -18.97
C PHE A 939 16.24 -40.82 -20.16
N LYS A 940 15.55 -39.80 -20.67
CA LYS A 940 16.06 -38.87 -21.69
C LYS A 940 16.48 -37.56 -21.03
N LYS A 941 17.71 -37.10 -21.28
CA LYS A 941 18.23 -35.85 -20.68
C LYS A 941 17.40 -34.62 -21.07
N GLU A 942 16.75 -34.66 -22.23
CA GLU A 942 15.88 -33.60 -22.76
C GLU A 942 14.61 -33.42 -21.91
N ASN A 943 14.23 -34.41 -21.08
CA ASN A 943 13.13 -34.28 -20.13
C ASN A 943 13.49 -33.42 -18.89
N GLY A 944 14.79 -33.16 -18.66
CA GLY A 944 15.26 -32.39 -17.50
C GLY A 944 15.14 -33.12 -16.15
N VAL A 945 15.51 -32.43 -15.07
CA VAL A 945 15.43 -32.94 -13.69
C VAL A 945 14.94 -31.89 -12.69
N VAL A 946 14.24 -32.33 -11.65
CA VAL A 946 13.90 -31.51 -10.47
C VAL A 946 14.88 -31.82 -9.34
N SER A 947 15.66 -30.82 -8.92
CA SER A 947 16.62 -30.94 -7.82
C SER A 947 16.28 -30.04 -6.64
N VAL A 948 16.19 -30.64 -5.45
CA VAL A 948 15.93 -29.96 -4.17
C VAL A 948 17.20 -29.74 -3.34
N GLY A 949 18.38 -29.90 -3.94
CA GLY A 949 19.69 -29.83 -3.28
C GLY A 949 20.85 -29.90 -4.27
N ASN A 950 22.03 -30.32 -3.81
CA ASN A 950 23.24 -30.44 -4.62
C ASN A 950 24.24 -31.44 -4.00
N LYS A 951 25.08 -32.07 -4.84
CA LYS A 951 26.40 -32.59 -4.42
C LYS A 951 27.37 -31.41 -4.30
N THR A 952 28.54 -31.60 -3.66
CA THR A 952 29.59 -30.56 -3.66
C THR A 952 30.01 -30.25 -5.10
N TYR A 953 30.07 -28.97 -5.46
CA TYR A 953 30.50 -28.51 -6.79
C TYR A 953 31.27 -27.18 -6.71
N THR A 954 32.01 -26.83 -7.76
CA THR A 954 32.78 -25.58 -7.83
C THR A 954 32.22 -24.62 -8.88
N ILE A 955 32.44 -23.32 -8.67
CA ILE A 955 32.13 -22.23 -9.61
C ILE A 955 33.35 -21.29 -9.64
N GLY A 956 34.23 -21.47 -10.63
CA GLY A 956 35.55 -20.83 -10.59
C GLY A 956 36.31 -21.27 -9.33
N ASP A 957 36.71 -20.31 -8.51
CA ASP A 957 37.43 -20.56 -7.24
C ASP A 957 36.50 -20.88 -6.05
N GLU A 958 35.18 -20.70 -6.17
CA GLU A 958 34.23 -20.93 -5.08
C GLU A 958 33.78 -22.40 -5.02
N THR A 959 33.81 -23.01 -3.82
CA THR A 959 33.33 -24.39 -3.59
C THR A 959 32.02 -24.38 -2.80
N ILE A 960 30.94 -24.81 -3.45
CA ILE A 960 29.61 -24.93 -2.84
C ILE A 960 29.48 -26.31 -2.19
N ALA A 961 29.27 -26.35 -0.88
CA ALA A 961 29.12 -27.59 -0.12
C ALA A 961 27.85 -28.37 -0.47
N GLN A 962 27.92 -29.71 -0.38
CA GLN A 962 26.78 -30.62 -0.52
C GLN A 962 25.62 -30.27 0.44
N ASN A 963 24.39 -30.27 -0.09
CA ASN A 963 23.16 -30.09 0.70
C ASN A 963 22.06 -31.00 0.13
N TYR A 964 21.46 -31.84 0.98
CA TYR A 964 20.29 -32.64 0.62
C TYR A 964 19.11 -32.28 1.52
N ARG A 965 17.94 -32.09 0.92
CA ARG A 965 16.69 -31.79 1.64
C ARG A 965 15.80 -33.02 1.77
N ARG A 966 15.19 -33.18 2.94
CA ARG A 966 14.08 -34.12 3.13
C ARG A 966 12.83 -33.54 2.46
N ILE A 967 12.32 -34.21 1.44
CA ILE A 967 10.96 -33.96 0.95
C ILE A 967 10.01 -34.61 1.97
N THR A 968 9.09 -33.83 2.54
CA THR A 968 8.15 -34.25 3.58
C THR A 968 6.72 -34.11 3.10
N ASN A 969 5.76 -34.70 3.82
CA ASN A 969 4.33 -34.71 3.45
C ASN A 969 4.03 -35.41 2.10
N VAL A 970 4.91 -36.33 1.67
CA VAL A 970 4.71 -37.17 0.48
C VAL A 970 3.70 -38.28 0.79
N ALA A 971 2.59 -38.29 0.06
CA ALA A 971 1.59 -39.37 0.11
C ALA A 971 2.18 -40.71 -0.34
N GLY A 972 1.44 -41.81 -0.20
CA GLY A 972 1.86 -43.08 -0.80
C GLY A 972 1.59 -43.05 -2.30
N GLY A 973 2.60 -43.29 -3.13
CA GLY A 973 2.45 -43.35 -4.58
C GLY A 973 1.48 -44.46 -5.03
N ALA A 974 0.66 -44.16 -6.02
CA ALA A 974 -0.37 -45.06 -6.57
C ALA A 974 -0.12 -45.43 -8.04
N ALA A 975 0.58 -44.57 -8.80
CA ALA A 975 1.11 -44.87 -10.13
C ALA A 975 2.62 -45.19 -10.07
N ASP A 976 3.14 -45.86 -11.10
CA ASP A 976 4.55 -46.32 -11.15
C ASP A 976 5.57 -45.16 -11.11
N ASN A 977 5.16 -43.96 -11.54
CA ASN A 977 5.98 -42.74 -11.55
C ASN A 977 5.74 -41.82 -10.34
N ASP A 978 4.95 -42.23 -9.34
CA ASP A 978 4.79 -41.49 -8.09
C ASP A 978 5.99 -41.68 -7.15
N ALA A 979 6.29 -40.66 -6.34
CA ALA A 979 7.35 -40.74 -5.33
C ALA A 979 6.97 -41.69 -4.17
N VAL A 980 7.75 -42.76 -3.99
CA VAL A 980 7.56 -43.73 -2.89
C VAL A 980 7.89 -43.12 -1.54
N ASN A 981 6.96 -43.17 -0.58
CA ASN A 981 7.19 -42.69 0.77
C ASN A 981 7.74 -43.78 1.72
N VAL A 982 8.29 -43.35 2.87
CA VAL A 982 8.91 -44.25 3.85
C VAL A 982 7.93 -45.30 4.42
N ALA A 983 6.62 -45.03 4.42
CA ALA A 983 5.63 -46.00 4.89
C ALA A 983 5.46 -47.17 3.90
N GLN A 984 5.42 -46.89 2.59
CA GLN A 984 5.39 -47.92 1.55
C GLN A 984 6.65 -48.79 1.57
N LEU A 985 7.83 -48.16 1.65
CA LEU A 985 9.10 -48.89 1.69
C LEU A 985 9.18 -49.82 2.92
N LYS A 986 8.66 -49.39 4.09
CA LYS A 986 8.55 -50.25 5.28
C LYS A 986 7.62 -51.46 5.08
N VAL A 987 6.54 -51.32 4.30
CA VAL A 987 5.64 -52.45 3.95
C VAL A 987 6.34 -53.45 3.03
N VAL A 988 7.13 -52.96 2.06
CA VAL A 988 7.94 -53.84 1.18
C VAL A 988 9.04 -54.55 1.98
N ASN A 989 9.74 -53.85 2.87
CA ASN A 989 10.78 -54.44 3.71
C ASN A 989 10.23 -55.59 4.56
N ALA A 990 9.09 -55.39 5.22
CA ALA A 990 8.46 -56.44 6.03
C ALA A 990 8.08 -57.71 5.23
N LYS A 991 7.77 -57.58 3.93
CA LYS A 991 7.59 -58.73 3.02
C LYS A 991 8.92 -59.40 2.67
N ALA A 992 9.98 -58.61 2.44
CA ALA A 992 11.32 -59.13 2.16
C ALA A 992 11.92 -59.88 3.36
N ASP A 993 11.78 -59.35 4.57
CA ASP A 993 12.21 -59.98 5.83
C ASP A 993 11.50 -61.34 6.05
N LYS A 994 10.19 -61.39 5.75
CA LYS A 994 9.43 -62.65 5.77
C LYS A 994 9.96 -63.63 4.74
N ASN A 995 10.15 -63.23 3.48
CA ASN A 995 10.68 -64.10 2.43
C ASN A 995 12.07 -64.64 2.78
N ALA A 996 12.94 -63.84 3.41
CA ALA A 996 14.26 -64.30 3.89
C ALA A 996 14.14 -65.36 5.00
N THR A 997 13.14 -65.22 5.89
CA THR A 997 12.80 -66.20 6.92
C THR A 997 12.29 -67.51 6.29
N ASP A 998 11.35 -67.41 5.35
CA ASP A 998 10.74 -68.57 4.67
C ASP A 998 11.77 -69.33 3.81
N ILE A 999 12.69 -68.63 3.12
CA ILE A 999 13.83 -69.24 2.41
C ILE A 999 14.79 -69.94 3.39
N THR A 1000 15.03 -69.36 4.58
CA THR A 1000 15.87 -69.98 5.61
C THR A 1000 15.23 -71.26 6.15
N ASN A 1001 13.92 -71.25 6.41
CA ASN A 1001 13.15 -72.42 6.84
C ASN A 1001 13.13 -73.52 5.77
N LEU A 1002 12.92 -73.15 4.50
CA LEU A 1002 12.98 -74.07 3.38
C LEU A 1002 14.38 -74.70 3.23
N LYS A 1003 15.45 -73.91 3.33
CA LYS A 1003 16.84 -74.39 3.31
C LYS A 1003 17.13 -75.37 4.43
N ASN A 1004 16.65 -75.10 5.65
CA ASN A 1004 16.78 -76.01 6.79
C ASN A 1004 16.02 -77.33 6.54
N THR A 1005 14.82 -77.27 5.97
CA THR A 1005 14.01 -78.45 5.63
C THR A 1005 14.64 -79.30 4.52
N VAL A 1006 15.19 -78.67 3.48
CA VAL A 1006 15.92 -79.36 2.39
C VAL A 1006 17.19 -80.03 2.92
N ASN A 1007 17.95 -79.34 3.77
CA ASN A 1007 19.15 -79.90 4.41
C ASN A 1007 18.82 -81.09 5.33
N ALA A 1008 17.68 -81.06 6.03
CA ALA A 1008 17.25 -82.16 6.91
C ALA A 1008 16.80 -83.42 6.16
N ASN A 1009 16.30 -83.29 4.93
CA ASN A 1009 15.66 -84.39 4.18
C ASN A 1009 16.53 -85.04 3.09
N GLY A 1010 17.73 -84.52 2.80
CA GLY A 1010 18.77 -85.20 2.02
C GLY A 1010 18.53 -85.44 0.52
N LYS A 1011 17.30 -85.29 0.01
CA LYS A 1011 16.95 -85.25 -1.41
C LYS A 1011 15.79 -84.27 -1.65
N ALA A 1012 15.81 -83.58 -2.78
CA ALA A 1012 14.74 -82.69 -3.21
C ALA A 1012 13.51 -83.49 -3.69
N THR A 1013 12.57 -83.76 -2.79
CA THR A 1013 11.22 -84.21 -3.16
C THR A 1013 10.41 -83.00 -3.64
N LYS A 1014 9.85 -83.11 -4.85
CA LYS A 1014 9.06 -82.09 -5.56
C LYS A 1014 8.11 -81.32 -4.62
N VAL A 1015 8.47 -80.08 -4.29
CA VAL A 1015 7.60 -79.16 -3.55
C VAL A 1015 6.55 -78.62 -4.52
N THR A 1016 5.30 -79.06 -4.36
CA THR A 1016 4.17 -78.46 -5.06
C THR A 1016 3.86 -77.13 -4.37
N VAL A 1017 4.13 -76.02 -5.06
CA VAL A 1017 3.64 -74.71 -4.65
C VAL A 1017 2.26 -74.54 -5.27
N ASP A 1018 1.20 -74.60 -4.46
CA ASP A 1018 -0.14 -74.21 -4.90
C ASP A 1018 -0.16 -72.69 -5.09
N GLY A 1019 0.21 -72.26 -6.30
CA GLY A 1019 0.13 -70.87 -6.73
C GLY A 1019 -1.33 -70.47 -6.89
N ASN A 1020 -1.86 -69.72 -5.92
CA ASN A 1020 -3.06 -68.93 -6.15
C ASN A 1020 -2.73 -67.85 -7.19
N GLU A 1021 -3.39 -67.89 -8.34
CA GLU A 1021 -3.17 -66.99 -9.47
C GLU A 1021 -3.58 -65.54 -9.12
N ASN A 1022 -2.70 -64.77 -8.45
CA ASN A 1022 -2.68 -63.29 -8.38
C ASN A 1022 -1.51 -62.77 -7.50
N SER A 1023 -0.25 -63.05 -7.88
CA SER A 1023 0.95 -62.37 -7.33
C SER A 1023 2.12 -62.37 -8.29
#